data_AF-A0A0A7CP11-F1
#
_entry.id   AF-A0A0A7CP11-F1
#
_cell.length_a   1.000
_cell.length_b   1.000
_cell.length_c   1.000
_cell.angle_alpha   90.00
_cell.angle_beta   90.00
_cell.angle_gamma   90.00
#
_symmetry.space_group_name_H-M   'P 1'
#
loop_
_entity.id
_entity.type
_entity.pdbx_description
1 polymer ?
#
loop_
_entity_poly.entity_id
_entity_poly.type
_entity_poly.pdbx_seq_one_letter_code
_entity_poly.pdbx_strand_id
1 'polypeptide(L)'
;MIGLSRILLCRIACIIIRDILVAATTDVYCAIVTRSGGSSMNLELRDGHFFDSDGRVLLLKGVNLGGSSKLPIGPGPVSFVGRPFPLAEAREHFGRLQRWGLTCLRFVITWEAIEHEGPGIYDRDYLQYLRDVLIIAREFNLRVIIDPHQDVWSRWTGGDGAPLWTLTEVGLDPDNFAATKSAFCMDTYGGRPEDFPKMSWPTNYFKFACATMFSLFWAGSQVAPGVLVRGQPVQDFLQSHYTNAILEVAKVLADLDHVIGFGTMNEPSPGFIGVENLAQHFLDTELKLGLAPTPFQGMCLASGFDQAVEVWSTGVMQYVFNQPDKIQHERCGGKRAWQKGVSCVWERVGVYSVDAASRRPVLHRPAHFATLNFGTDCYVPFATAYAAAVREIMPHAVLFVELPPLEFLRTPFPPVAIPRSVNATHWYDPITLFLRSWKPYFTVDVHTKRPILGRKNVRDAHVRALRAIRDTSRRCMGGAPTLIGECGIPFNLKNNNSYVTGNFSAQVEAMDNTIAALEANLLSYTLWCYTADNTNQWGDLWNLEDLSLFSRDQATSPDRDAGGRAKEGYVRPSAIAIAGMPIESAFNLERAEYVLHYVSTSATKAATEIYVPRVAHYEVGYHVEVSDGTTHMEHYDGYDVLVYTHDPAQKEHVLQITRNADGAISTNAHKSPSDADASTSIIIRRRKLRRAPGSARF
;
A
#
# COMPACT_ATOMS: atom_id res chain seq x y z
N MET A 1 -35.59 6.49 -45.84
CA MET A 1 -34.29 5.88 -45.50
C MET A 1 -33.12 6.73 -46.01
N ILE A 2 -32.93 7.97 -45.52
CA ILE A 2 -31.72 8.78 -45.85
C ILE A 2 -31.19 9.55 -44.60
N GLY A 3 -31.93 9.62 -43.48
CA GLY A 3 -31.53 10.39 -42.29
C GLY A 3 -30.59 9.70 -41.29
N LEU A 4 -30.60 8.36 -41.18
CA LEU A 4 -29.79 7.63 -40.20
C LEU A 4 -28.30 7.49 -40.59
N SER A 5 -27.97 7.63 -41.87
CA SER A 5 -26.61 7.37 -42.36
C SER A 5 -25.62 8.51 -42.05
N ARG A 6 -26.08 9.76 -41.97
CA ARG A 6 -25.19 10.91 -41.73
C ARG A 6 -24.71 11.02 -40.28
N ILE A 7 -25.55 10.66 -39.30
CA ILE A 7 -25.18 10.72 -37.88
C ILE A 7 -24.17 9.62 -37.54
N LEU A 8 -24.33 8.42 -38.13
CA LEU A 8 -23.38 7.32 -37.96
C LEU A 8 -22.04 7.63 -38.63
N LEU A 9 -22.05 8.19 -39.85
CA LEU A 9 -20.82 8.63 -40.52
C LEU A 9 -20.12 9.79 -39.77
N CYS A 10 -20.85 10.75 -39.20
CA CYS A 10 -20.26 11.80 -38.38
C CYS A 10 -19.64 11.25 -37.08
N ARG A 11 -20.27 10.26 -36.43
CA ARG A 11 -19.70 9.62 -35.23
C ARG A 11 -18.43 8.81 -35.56
N ILE A 12 -18.44 8.06 -36.66
CA ILE A 12 -17.26 7.31 -37.11
C ILE A 12 -16.14 8.27 -37.54
N ALA A 13 -16.46 9.36 -38.24
CA ALA A 13 -15.48 10.38 -38.59
C ALA A 13 -14.91 11.10 -37.35
N CYS A 14 -15.72 11.39 -36.33
CA CYS A 14 -15.23 11.98 -35.08
C CYS A 14 -14.34 11.02 -34.28
N ILE A 15 -14.63 9.72 -34.29
CA ILE A 15 -13.78 8.70 -33.65
C ILE A 15 -12.46 8.56 -34.40
N ILE A 16 -12.50 8.45 -35.74
CA ILE A 16 -11.28 8.36 -36.56
C ILE A 16 -10.44 9.64 -36.47
N ILE A 17 -11.05 10.83 -36.46
CA ILE A 17 -10.32 12.09 -36.28
C ILE A 17 -9.73 12.20 -34.87
N ARG A 18 -10.44 11.74 -33.83
CA ARG A 18 -9.92 11.66 -32.46
C ARG A 18 -8.73 10.68 -32.38
N ASP A 19 -8.83 9.51 -32.99
CA ASP A 19 -7.78 8.50 -32.98
C ASP A 19 -6.54 8.94 -33.79
N ILE A 20 -6.75 9.65 -34.91
CA ILE A 20 -5.66 10.25 -35.71
C ILE A 20 -5.01 11.43 -34.97
N LEU A 21 -5.78 12.26 -34.24
CA LEU A 21 -5.21 13.35 -33.42
C LEU A 21 -4.47 12.83 -32.19
N VAL A 22 -4.96 11.76 -31.57
CA VAL A 22 -4.25 11.07 -30.48
C VAL A 22 -2.96 10.43 -31.03
N ALA A 23 -3.00 9.73 -32.17
CA ALA A 23 -1.80 9.15 -32.77
C ALA A 23 -0.78 10.22 -33.20
N ALA A 24 -1.22 11.30 -33.85
CA ALA A 24 -0.36 12.38 -34.32
C ALA A 24 0.21 13.27 -33.19
N THR A 25 -0.46 13.32 -32.02
CA THR A 25 0.13 13.94 -30.81
C THR A 25 1.09 13.00 -30.09
N THR A 26 0.91 11.68 -30.21
CA THR A 26 1.80 10.67 -29.60
C THR A 26 3.20 10.68 -30.24
N ASP A 27 3.30 10.85 -31.56
CA ASP A 27 4.58 10.90 -32.29
C ASP A 27 5.44 12.14 -31.96
N VAL A 28 4.81 13.26 -31.56
CA VAL A 28 5.53 14.47 -31.12
C VAL A 28 5.96 14.37 -29.65
N TYR A 29 5.27 13.57 -28.83
CA TYR A 29 5.62 13.35 -27.41
C TYR A 29 6.85 12.44 -27.25
N CYS A 30 7.06 11.47 -28.15
CA CYS A 30 8.25 10.60 -28.11
C CYS A 30 9.58 11.35 -28.29
N ALA A 31 9.58 12.55 -28.88
CA ALA A 31 10.80 13.29 -29.18
C ALA A 31 11.26 14.27 -28.07
N ILE A 32 10.47 14.48 -27.00
CA ILE A 32 10.71 15.57 -26.05
C ILE A 32 11.07 15.09 -24.61
N VAL A 33 10.93 13.80 -24.28
CA VAL A 33 11.30 13.25 -22.95
C VAL A 33 12.53 12.32 -23.02
N THR A 34 13.55 12.72 -23.77
CA THR A 34 14.84 12.01 -23.84
C THR A 34 16.02 12.93 -23.49
N ARG A 35 16.07 13.34 -22.22
CA ARG A 35 17.31 13.55 -21.46
C ARG A 35 17.04 12.91 -20.10
N SER A 36 17.69 11.83 -19.69
CA SER A 36 19.03 11.31 -19.95
C SER A 36 19.05 10.12 -20.92
N GLY A 37 20.10 10.04 -21.75
CA GLY A 37 20.39 8.80 -22.45
C GLY A 37 20.65 7.67 -21.45
N GLY A 38 19.98 6.53 -21.63
CA GLY A 38 20.46 5.21 -21.24
C GLY A 38 21.02 5.00 -19.82
N SER A 39 20.65 5.81 -18.81
CA SER A 39 21.05 5.55 -17.43
C SER A 39 20.06 4.61 -16.77
N SER A 40 20.58 3.57 -16.12
CA SER A 40 19.79 2.50 -15.51
C SER A 40 19.01 3.03 -14.31
N MET A 41 17.73 2.66 -14.17
CA MET A 41 16.91 3.01 -12.99
C MET A 41 17.18 2.19 -11.72
N ASN A 42 18.21 1.34 -11.73
CA ASN A 42 18.64 0.56 -10.58
C ASN A 42 18.96 1.42 -9.35
N LEU A 43 18.77 0.82 -8.17
CA LEU A 43 18.97 1.46 -6.88
C LEU A 43 20.16 0.86 -6.12
N GLU A 44 20.98 1.71 -5.54
CA GLU A 44 21.87 1.36 -4.43
C GLU A 44 21.15 1.65 -3.11
N LEU A 45 21.29 0.77 -2.12
CA LEU A 45 20.74 0.96 -0.78
C LEU A 45 21.92 1.18 0.17
N ARG A 46 21.96 2.35 0.82
CA ARG A 46 23.07 2.70 1.72
C ARG A 46 22.59 3.64 2.81
N ASP A 47 23.06 3.44 4.05
CA ASP A 47 22.83 4.33 5.20
C ASP A 47 21.36 4.74 5.44
N GLY A 48 20.41 3.86 5.12
CA GLY A 48 18.97 4.13 5.27
C GLY A 48 18.33 4.91 4.11
N HIS A 49 19.05 5.09 2.99
CA HIS A 49 18.61 5.85 1.83
C HIS A 49 18.70 5.03 0.52
N PHE A 50 17.88 5.45 -0.44
CA PHE A 50 17.94 5.00 -1.83
C PHE A 50 18.88 5.92 -2.61
N PHE A 51 19.78 5.36 -3.39
CA PHE A 51 20.70 6.11 -4.25
C PHE A 51 20.47 5.72 -5.71
N ASP A 52 20.50 6.71 -6.61
CA ASP A 52 20.59 6.46 -8.05
C ASP A 52 22.03 6.18 -8.50
N SER A 53 22.21 5.89 -9.79
CA SER A 53 23.51 5.62 -10.41
C SER A 53 24.49 6.79 -10.31
N ASP A 54 23.99 8.01 -10.13
CA ASP A 54 24.79 9.23 -10.02
C ASP A 54 25.17 9.54 -8.56
N GLY A 55 24.78 8.68 -7.61
CA GLY A 55 25.08 8.85 -6.19
C GLY A 55 24.21 9.89 -5.49
N ARG A 56 23.06 10.25 -6.06
CA ARG A 56 22.07 11.16 -5.45
C ARG A 56 21.09 10.37 -4.58
N VAL A 57 20.66 10.96 -3.46
CA VAL A 57 19.62 10.38 -2.60
C VAL A 57 18.25 10.58 -3.25
N LEU A 58 17.47 9.51 -3.36
CA LEU A 58 16.10 9.54 -3.86
C LEU A 58 15.10 9.52 -2.70
N LEU A 59 14.08 10.38 -2.79
CA LEU A 59 12.88 10.31 -1.96
C LEU A 59 11.74 9.78 -2.83
N LEU A 60 11.47 8.48 -2.75
CA LEU A 60 10.46 7.85 -3.59
C LEU A 60 9.06 8.24 -3.09
N LYS A 61 8.35 9.02 -3.89
CA LYS A 61 6.94 9.36 -3.68
C LYS A 61 6.12 8.61 -4.70
N GLY A 62 5.20 7.77 -4.24
CA GLY A 62 4.48 6.88 -5.13
C GLY A 62 3.04 6.65 -4.77
N VAL A 63 2.43 5.72 -5.49
CA VAL A 63 1.07 5.26 -5.27
C VAL A 63 0.96 3.75 -5.49
N ASN A 64 0.10 3.10 -4.72
CA ASN A 64 -0.35 1.75 -4.99
C ASN A 64 -1.29 1.77 -6.19
N LEU A 65 -1.00 0.96 -7.21
CA LEU A 65 -1.67 1.02 -8.49
C LEU A 65 -2.57 -0.20 -8.69
N GLY A 66 -3.88 0.04 -8.69
CA GLY A 66 -4.91 -0.95 -8.99
C GLY A 66 -5.59 -1.55 -7.76
N GLY A 67 -6.33 -0.75 -6.98
CA GLY A 67 -7.17 -1.31 -5.91
C GLY A 67 -8.21 -2.32 -6.43
N SER A 68 -8.70 -2.11 -7.65
CA SER A 68 -9.59 -3.05 -8.34
C SER A 68 -8.86 -4.25 -8.99
N SER A 69 -7.52 -4.23 -9.07
CA SER A 69 -6.72 -5.39 -9.52
C SER A 69 -6.80 -6.58 -8.57
N LYS A 70 -7.37 -6.38 -7.37
CA LYS A 70 -7.74 -7.43 -6.41
C LYS A 70 -8.78 -8.41 -6.97
N LEU A 71 -9.54 -8.00 -7.98
CA LEU A 71 -10.63 -8.77 -8.57
C LEU A 71 -10.44 -8.98 -10.08
N PRO A 72 -10.85 -10.16 -10.62
CA PRO A 72 -10.86 -10.37 -12.07
C PRO A 72 -11.81 -9.40 -12.78
N ILE A 73 -11.68 -9.29 -14.09
CA ILE A 73 -12.54 -8.43 -14.91
C ILE A 73 -13.86 -9.14 -15.20
N GLY A 74 -14.95 -8.53 -14.72
CA GLY A 74 -16.31 -8.93 -15.07
C GLY A 74 -16.72 -10.33 -14.55
N PRO A 75 -17.93 -10.79 -14.90
CA PRO A 75 -18.48 -12.06 -14.43
C PRO A 75 -18.11 -13.27 -15.31
N GLY A 76 -17.23 -13.10 -16.30
CA GLY A 76 -16.84 -14.15 -17.25
C GLY A 76 -15.85 -15.16 -16.66
N PRO A 77 -15.15 -15.92 -17.53
CA PRO A 77 -13.97 -16.68 -17.11
C PRO A 77 -12.99 -15.77 -16.34
N VAL A 78 -12.31 -16.33 -15.35
CA VAL A 78 -11.34 -15.57 -14.55
C VAL A 78 -10.27 -15.01 -15.49
N SER A 79 -10.11 -13.69 -15.50
CA SER A 79 -9.03 -13.02 -16.23
C SER A 79 -8.71 -11.69 -15.57
N PHE A 80 -7.42 -11.39 -15.48
CA PHE A 80 -6.89 -10.14 -14.96
C PHE A 80 -6.23 -9.30 -16.07
N VAL A 81 -6.27 -9.76 -17.32
CA VAL A 81 -5.77 -9.01 -18.49
C VAL A 81 -6.54 -7.70 -18.59
N GLY A 82 -5.83 -6.56 -18.51
CA GLY A 82 -6.47 -5.24 -18.46
C GLY A 82 -6.64 -4.65 -17.06
N ARG A 83 -6.12 -5.30 -16.00
CA ARG A 83 -5.96 -4.72 -14.65
C ARG A 83 -4.54 -4.18 -14.46
N PRO A 84 -4.33 -2.92 -14.06
CA PRO A 84 -5.30 -1.99 -13.47
C PRO A 84 -6.18 -1.24 -14.48
N PHE A 85 -5.82 -1.25 -15.77
CA PHE A 85 -6.59 -0.62 -16.85
C PHE A 85 -6.18 -1.16 -18.23
N PRO A 86 -7.01 -1.01 -19.28
CA PRO A 86 -6.64 -1.41 -20.64
C PRO A 86 -5.35 -0.74 -21.13
N LEU A 87 -4.56 -1.43 -21.96
CA LEU A 87 -3.29 -0.88 -22.51
C LEU A 87 -3.50 0.45 -23.25
N ALA A 88 -4.66 0.62 -23.91
CA ALA A 88 -5.00 1.86 -24.61
C ALA A 88 -5.14 3.09 -23.68
N GLU A 89 -5.45 2.87 -22.40
CA GLU A 89 -5.61 3.93 -21.38
C GLU A 89 -4.31 4.17 -20.59
N ALA A 90 -3.29 3.32 -20.76
CA ALA A 90 -2.10 3.32 -19.92
C ALA A 90 -1.31 4.64 -19.95
N ARG A 91 -1.11 5.21 -21.14
CA ARG A 91 -0.39 6.49 -21.28
C ARG A 91 -1.13 7.66 -20.62
N GLU A 92 -2.46 7.66 -20.67
CA GLU A 92 -3.26 8.68 -19.99
C GLU A 92 -3.05 8.61 -18.48
N HIS A 93 -3.15 7.41 -17.90
CA HIS A 93 -3.02 7.21 -16.47
C HIS A 93 -1.59 7.47 -15.97
N PHE A 94 -0.57 6.92 -16.63
CA PHE A 94 0.82 7.18 -16.22
C PHE A 94 1.22 8.64 -16.40
N GLY A 95 0.77 9.30 -17.47
CA GLY A 95 0.95 10.74 -17.66
C GLY A 95 0.33 11.55 -16.53
N ARG A 96 -0.87 11.17 -16.07
CA ARG A 96 -1.52 11.80 -14.90
C ARG A 96 -0.70 11.62 -13.61
N LEU A 97 -0.20 10.40 -13.34
CA LEU A 97 0.62 10.14 -12.15
C LEU A 97 1.92 10.95 -12.17
N GLN A 98 2.57 11.07 -13.34
CA GLN A 98 3.76 11.91 -13.51
C GLN A 98 3.45 13.40 -13.28
N ARG A 99 2.32 13.90 -13.82
CA ARG A 99 1.83 15.27 -13.57
C ARG A 99 1.47 15.54 -12.11
N TRP A 100 1.29 14.50 -11.31
CA TRP A 100 1.06 14.60 -9.86
C TRP A 100 2.36 14.50 -9.05
N GLY A 101 3.51 14.37 -9.71
CA GLY A 101 4.83 14.33 -9.10
C GLY A 101 5.22 12.97 -8.53
N LEU A 102 4.50 11.91 -8.90
CA LEU A 102 4.81 10.56 -8.44
C LEU A 102 5.94 9.96 -9.28
N THR A 103 6.87 9.29 -8.59
CA THR A 103 8.09 8.70 -9.18
C THR A 103 8.17 7.18 -8.99
N CYS A 104 7.23 6.61 -8.23
CA CYS A 104 7.19 5.19 -7.89
C CYS A 104 5.76 4.63 -7.93
N LEU A 105 5.62 3.39 -8.40
CA LEU A 105 4.40 2.61 -8.38
C LEU A 105 4.63 1.37 -7.52
N ARG A 106 3.71 1.10 -6.59
CA ARG A 106 3.55 -0.23 -6.01
C ARG A 106 2.45 -0.93 -6.78
N PHE A 107 2.83 -1.77 -7.74
CA PHE A 107 1.94 -2.34 -8.73
C PHE A 107 1.30 -3.61 -8.19
N VAL A 108 -0.01 -3.55 -7.96
CA VAL A 108 -0.81 -4.63 -7.36
C VAL A 108 -0.95 -5.79 -8.35
N ILE A 109 -0.44 -6.95 -7.98
CA ILE A 109 -0.71 -8.23 -8.65
C ILE A 109 -1.20 -9.24 -7.61
N THR A 110 -2.07 -10.17 -7.97
CA THR A 110 -2.49 -11.25 -7.06
C THR A 110 -1.92 -12.58 -7.52
N TRP A 111 -1.75 -13.52 -6.61
CA TRP A 111 -1.37 -14.90 -6.98
C TRP A 111 -2.42 -15.52 -7.92
N GLU A 112 -3.70 -15.22 -7.70
CA GLU A 112 -4.80 -15.62 -8.57
C GLU A 112 -4.64 -15.09 -10.00
N ALA A 113 -4.20 -13.84 -10.18
CA ALA A 113 -3.95 -13.30 -11.52
C ALA A 113 -2.92 -14.12 -12.32
N ILE A 114 -1.98 -14.76 -11.64
CA ILE A 114 -0.90 -15.52 -12.27
C ILE A 114 -1.28 -16.99 -12.46
N GLU A 115 -1.98 -17.60 -11.50
CA GLU A 115 -2.13 -19.06 -11.41
C GLU A 115 -3.57 -19.48 -11.04
N HIS A 116 -4.60 -18.85 -11.62
CA HIS A 116 -6.01 -19.15 -11.28
C HIS A 116 -6.50 -20.53 -11.77
N GLU A 117 -6.01 -21.03 -12.91
CA GLU A 117 -6.51 -22.27 -13.51
C GLU A 117 -6.18 -23.52 -12.69
N GLY A 118 -5.06 -23.51 -11.96
CA GLY A 118 -4.63 -24.63 -11.14
C GLY A 118 -3.14 -24.61 -10.84
N PRO A 119 -2.68 -25.50 -9.94
CA PRO A 119 -1.28 -25.55 -9.53
C PRO A 119 -0.36 -25.88 -10.73
N GLY A 120 0.56 -24.96 -11.01
CA GLY A 120 1.55 -25.00 -12.08
C GLY A 120 1.04 -24.50 -13.44
N ILE A 121 -0.19 -23.98 -13.51
CA ILE A 121 -0.82 -23.53 -14.75
C ILE A 121 -0.92 -22.01 -14.73
N TYR A 122 0.05 -21.36 -15.39
CA TYR A 122 0.20 -19.91 -15.36
C TYR A 122 -0.54 -19.22 -16.51
N ASP A 123 -1.24 -18.13 -16.21
CA ASP A 123 -1.91 -17.27 -17.19
C ASP A 123 -0.87 -16.49 -18.00
N ARG A 124 -0.58 -16.98 -19.21
CA ARG A 124 0.40 -16.38 -20.12
C ARG A 124 -0.07 -15.06 -20.71
N ASP A 125 -1.38 -14.89 -20.88
CA ASP A 125 -1.95 -13.65 -21.44
C ASP A 125 -1.85 -12.52 -20.40
N TYR A 126 -2.10 -12.82 -19.13
CA TYR A 126 -1.89 -11.86 -18.04
C TYR A 126 -0.41 -11.47 -17.89
N LEU A 127 0.51 -12.43 -17.92
CA LEU A 127 1.95 -12.15 -17.84
C LEU A 127 2.44 -11.28 -19.01
N GLN A 128 1.92 -11.52 -20.22
CA GLN A 128 2.21 -10.69 -21.39
C GLN A 128 1.64 -9.28 -21.22
N TYR A 129 0.39 -9.15 -20.80
CA TYR A 129 -0.23 -7.85 -20.50
C TYR A 129 0.56 -7.08 -19.42
N LEU A 130 1.00 -7.75 -18.36
CA LEU A 130 1.78 -7.15 -17.28
C LEU A 130 3.10 -6.58 -17.81
N ARG A 131 3.79 -7.33 -18.67
CA ARG A 131 5.00 -6.82 -19.33
C ARG A 131 4.68 -5.59 -20.19
N ASP A 132 3.64 -5.66 -21.02
CA ASP A 132 3.30 -4.59 -21.96
C ASP A 132 2.90 -3.28 -21.25
N VAL A 133 2.11 -3.36 -20.18
CA VAL A 133 1.73 -2.18 -19.41
C VAL A 133 2.93 -1.57 -18.68
N LEU A 134 3.86 -2.39 -18.19
CA LEU A 134 5.07 -1.91 -17.52
C LEU A 134 6.10 -1.34 -18.49
N ILE A 135 6.16 -1.80 -19.75
CA ILE A 135 6.93 -1.13 -20.80
C ILE A 135 6.45 0.31 -20.98
N ILE A 136 5.13 0.54 -20.99
CA ILE A 136 4.58 1.89 -21.09
C ILE A 136 4.93 2.73 -19.85
N ALA A 137 4.90 2.15 -18.65
CA ALA A 137 5.28 2.87 -17.41
C ALA A 137 6.72 3.42 -17.47
N ARG A 138 7.63 2.76 -18.21
CA ARG A 138 9.01 3.21 -18.40
C ARG A 138 9.12 4.55 -19.11
N GLU A 139 8.20 4.84 -20.05
CA GLU A 139 8.14 6.10 -20.81
C GLU A 139 7.94 7.32 -19.88
N PHE A 140 7.38 7.09 -18.68
CA PHE A 140 7.06 8.13 -17.69
C PHE A 140 8.06 8.19 -16.53
N ASN A 141 9.19 7.45 -16.61
CA ASN A 141 10.23 7.36 -15.59
C ASN A 141 9.71 6.91 -14.21
N LEU A 142 8.69 6.04 -14.21
CA LEU A 142 8.11 5.48 -12.99
C LEU A 142 8.89 4.22 -12.58
N ARG A 143 9.43 4.21 -11.36
CA ARG A 143 9.97 2.98 -10.75
C ARG A 143 8.83 2.08 -10.30
N VAL A 144 8.98 0.78 -10.45
CA VAL A 144 7.93 -0.20 -10.20
C VAL A 144 8.39 -1.18 -9.14
N ILE A 145 7.63 -1.24 -8.05
CA ILE A 145 7.68 -2.31 -7.06
C ILE A 145 6.55 -3.25 -7.41
N ILE A 146 6.86 -4.52 -7.67
CA ILE A 146 5.84 -5.55 -7.84
C ILE A 146 5.33 -5.94 -6.47
N ASP A 147 4.02 -5.87 -6.27
CA ASP A 147 3.38 -6.18 -5.00
C ASP A 147 2.51 -7.45 -5.13
N PRO A 148 3.01 -8.60 -4.66
CA PRO A 148 2.23 -9.82 -4.48
C PRO A 148 1.13 -9.62 -3.42
N HIS A 149 0.04 -9.01 -3.87
CA HIS A 149 -1.04 -8.52 -3.04
C HIS A 149 -1.98 -9.64 -2.61
N GLN A 150 -2.45 -9.51 -1.37
CA GLN A 150 -3.50 -10.30 -0.78
C GLN A 150 -4.11 -9.50 0.37
N ASP A 151 -5.40 -9.70 0.58
CA ASP A 151 -6.07 -9.41 1.83
C ASP A 151 -6.86 -10.64 2.24
N VAL A 152 -6.74 -11.02 3.53
CA VAL A 152 -7.42 -12.17 4.13
C VAL A 152 -7.38 -13.43 3.25
N TRP A 153 -6.22 -13.71 2.64
CA TRP A 153 -5.87 -14.87 1.82
C TRP A 153 -6.47 -14.92 0.41
N SER A 154 -7.78 -14.77 0.22
CA SER A 154 -8.46 -15.09 -1.04
C SER A 154 -9.86 -14.47 -1.15
N ARG A 155 -10.41 -14.38 -2.37
CA ARG A 155 -11.78 -13.91 -2.62
C ARG A 155 -12.82 -14.71 -1.84
N TRP A 156 -12.60 -16.02 -1.72
CA TRP A 156 -13.50 -16.92 -0.99
C TRP A 156 -13.37 -16.81 0.54
N THR A 157 -12.31 -16.20 1.04
CA THR A 157 -12.13 -15.91 2.47
C THR A 157 -12.45 -14.47 2.84
N GLY A 158 -13.01 -13.70 1.89
CA GLY A 158 -13.54 -12.36 2.08
C GLY A 158 -12.64 -11.22 1.61
N GLY A 159 -11.57 -11.53 0.87
CA GLY A 159 -10.62 -10.55 0.36
C GLY A 159 -10.12 -10.87 -1.04
N ASP A 160 -8.82 -11.09 -1.20
CA ASP A 160 -8.15 -11.37 -2.49
C ASP A 160 -6.78 -12.01 -2.30
N GLY A 161 -6.09 -12.33 -3.40
CA GLY A 161 -4.72 -12.83 -3.37
C GLY A 161 -4.59 -14.23 -3.94
N ALA A 162 -4.78 -15.25 -3.10
CA ALA A 162 -4.59 -16.66 -3.45
C ALA A 162 -5.74 -17.22 -4.30
N PRO A 163 -5.45 -18.06 -5.32
CA PRO A 163 -6.46 -18.68 -6.16
C PRO A 163 -7.28 -19.73 -5.42
N LEU A 164 -8.50 -20.00 -5.92
CA LEU A 164 -9.46 -20.97 -5.36
C LEU A 164 -8.82 -22.32 -5.06
N TRP A 165 -7.96 -22.81 -5.97
CA TRP A 165 -7.41 -24.15 -5.87
C TRP A 165 -6.59 -24.35 -4.59
N THR A 166 -6.04 -23.28 -4.00
CA THR A 166 -5.31 -23.37 -2.73
C THR A 166 -6.19 -23.86 -1.60
N LEU A 167 -7.46 -23.45 -1.57
CA LEU A 167 -8.47 -23.89 -0.61
C LEU A 167 -8.91 -25.32 -0.92
N THR A 168 -9.18 -25.64 -2.19
CA THR A 168 -9.72 -26.95 -2.55
C THR A 168 -8.68 -28.07 -2.48
N GLU A 169 -7.40 -27.79 -2.72
CA GLU A 169 -6.30 -28.75 -2.62
C GLU A 169 -6.00 -29.16 -1.17
N VAL A 170 -6.22 -28.26 -0.20
CA VAL A 170 -6.18 -28.65 1.23
C VAL A 170 -7.47 -29.33 1.69
N GLY A 171 -8.49 -29.40 0.81
CA GLY A 171 -9.75 -30.09 1.01
C GLY A 171 -10.86 -29.23 1.61
N LEU A 172 -10.72 -27.90 1.61
CA LEU A 172 -11.81 -26.99 1.98
C LEU A 172 -12.85 -26.90 0.86
N ASP A 173 -14.07 -26.56 1.27
CA ASP A 173 -15.24 -26.34 0.41
C ASP A 173 -15.80 -24.93 0.64
N PRO A 174 -15.38 -23.95 -0.17
CA PRO A 174 -15.78 -22.55 -0.02
C PRO A 174 -17.28 -22.29 -0.11
N ASP A 175 -18.04 -23.13 -0.82
CA ASP A 175 -19.50 -22.97 -0.97
C ASP A 175 -20.22 -23.05 0.39
N ASN A 176 -19.59 -23.67 1.39
CA ASN A 176 -20.14 -23.82 2.73
C ASN A 176 -19.63 -22.79 3.73
N PHE A 177 -18.67 -21.92 3.38
CA PHE A 177 -18.02 -21.02 4.35
C PHE A 177 -19.00 -20.06 5.04
N ALA A 178 -20.01 -19.55 4.32
CA ALA A 178 -21.03 -18.69 4.90
C ALA A 178 -21.95 -19.45 5.89
N ALA A 179 -22.24 -20.73 5.61
CA ALA A 179 -23.06 -21.58 6.47
C ALA A 179 -22.30 -21.98 7.74
N THR A 180 -20.99 -22.23 7.63
CA THR A 180 -20.11 -22.60 8.75
C THR A 180 -19.42 -21.42 9.41
N LYS A 181 -19.72 -20.18 8.98
CA LYS A 181 -19.07 -18.95 9.45
C LYS A 181 -17.54 -18.98 9.33
N SER A 182 -17.01 -19.77 8.39
CA SER A 182 -15.58 -19.91 8.15
C SER A 182 -14.97 -18.73 7.42
N ALA A 183 -15.81 -17.96 6.71
CA ALA A 183 -15.50 -16.66 6.13
C ALA A 183 -16.77 -15.79 6.08
N PHE A 184 -16.58 -14.49 6.00
CA PHE A 184 -17.63 -13.49 5.82
C PHE A 184 -17.33 -12.67 4.55
N CYS A 185 -18.04 -12.98 3.48
CA CYS A 185 -17.83 -12.38 2.16
C CYS A 185 -19.09 -11.64 1.71
N MET A 186 -18.91 -10.52 1.01
CA MET A 186 -20.01 -9.72 0.44
C MET A 186 -20.92 -10.55 -0.47
N ASP A 187 -20.37 -11.44 -1.30
CA ASP A 187 -21.18 -12.23 -2.23
C ASP A 187 -22.09 -13.25 -1.54
N THR A 188 -21.75 -13.64 -0.30
CA THR A 188 -22.45 -14.71 0.45
C THR A 188 -23.15 -14.22 1.72
N TYR A 189 -23.07 -12.93 2.03
CA TYR A 189 -23.55 -12.41 3.32
C TYR A 189 -25.08 -12.43 3.44
N GLY A 190 -25.78 -12.52 2.31
CA GLY A 190 -27.24 -12.71 2.24
C GLY A 190 -28.08 -11.44 2.28
N GLY A 191 -27.45 -10.25 2.29
CA GLY A 191 -28.14 -8.96 2.12
C GLY A 191 -27.73 -8.25 0.83
N ARG A 192 -28.05 -6.96 0.74
CA ARG A 192 -27.70 -6.09 -0.40
C ARG A 192 -26.25 -5.61 -0.30
N PRO A 193 -25.39 -5.77 -1.34
CA PRO A 193 -23.99 -5.37 -1.28
C PRO A 193 -23.70 -3.97 -0.69
N GLU A 194 -24.59 -3.00 -0.90
CA GLU A 194 -24.49 -1.64 -0.39
C GLU A 194 -24.61 -1.53 1.14
N ASP A 195 -25.27 -2.50 1.78
CA ASP A 195 -25.44 -2.60 3.23
C ASP A 195 -24.35 -3.48 3.87
N PHE A 196 -23.34 -3.92 3.11
CA PHE A 196 -22.25 -4.72 3.65
C PHE A 196 -21.52 -3.94 4.77
N PRO A 197 -21.32 -4.55 5.97
CA PRO A 197 -20.80 -3.81 7.11
C PRO A 197 -19.41 -3.22 6.85
N LYS A 198 -19.26 -1.91 7.11
CA LYS A 198 -18.01 -1.17 6.92
C LYS A 198 -16.87 -1.77 7.74
N MET A 199 -15.68 -1.90 7.14
CA MET A 199 -14.45 -2.37 7.80
C MET A 199 -14.64 -3.72 8.54
N SER A 200 -15.56 -4.57 8.06
CA SER A 200 -15.80 -5.89 8.65
C SER A 200 -14.98 -7.00 7.99
N TRP A 201 -14.53 -6.79 6.76
CA TRP A 201 -13.69 -7.73 6.03
C TRP A 201 -12.39 -8.14 6.77
N PRO A 202 -11.69 -7.26 7.53
CA PRO A 202 -10.46 -7.68 8.23
C PRO A 202 -10.73 -8.67 9.35
N THR A 203 -11.99 -8.79 9.82
CA THR A 203 -12.34 -9.82 10.82
C THR A 203 -12.15 -11.23 10.28
N ASN A 204 -12.05 -11.42 8.95
CA ASN A 204 -11.74 -12.70 8.35
C ASN A 204 -10.35 -13.22 8.70
N TYR A 205 -9.37 -12.36 9.03
CA TYR A 205 -8.08 -12.82 9.57
C TYR A 205 -8.25 -13.71 10.81
N PHE A 206 -9.32 -13.48 11.57
CA PHE A 206 -9.69 -14.21 12.79
C PHE A 206 -10.84 -15.21 12.54
N LYS A 207 -11.05 -15.64 11.30
CA LYS A 207 -11.98 -16.71 10.94
C LYS A 207 -11.26 -17.93 10.41
N PHE A 208 -11.94 -19.06 10.56
CA PHE A 208 -11.37 -20.39 10.37
C PHE A 208 -10.63 -20.58 9.05
N ALA A 209 -11.21 -20.17 7.92
CA ALA A 209 -10.65 -20.49 6.61
C ALA A 209 -9.33 -19.75 6.38
N CYS A 210 -9.34 -18.42 6.54
CA CYS A 210 -8.15 -17.58 6.41
C CYS A 210 -7.07 -17.99 7.41
N ALA A 211 -7.41 -18.12 8.70
CA ALA A 211 -6.45 -18.50 9.73
C ALA A 211 -5.84 -19.89 9.49
N THR A 212 -6.62 -20.85 8.99
CA THR A 212 -6.13 -22.18 8.63
C THR A 212 -5.11 -22.08 7.49
N MET A 213 -5.44 -21.37 6.41
CA MET A 213 -4.55 -21.27 5.24
C MET A 213 -3.21 -20.62 5.58
N PHE A 214 -3.21 -19.51 6.32
CA PHE A 214 -1.97 -18.89 6.78
C PHE A 214 -1.15 -19.82 7.69
N SER A 215 -1.80 -20.54 8.61
CA SER A 215 -1.10 -21.47 9.50
C SER A 215 -0.42 -22.61 8.73
N LEU A 216 -1.07 -23.12 7.68
CA LEU A 216 -0.52 -24.16 6.82
C LEU A 216 0.60 -23.63 5.92
N PHE A 217 0.42 -22.43 5.35
CA PHE A 217 1.43 -21.77 4.52
C PHE A 217 2.71 -21.49 5.31
N TRP A 218 2.60 -20.98 6.54
CA TRP A 218 3.76 -20.54 7.31
C TRP A 218 4.45 -21.66 8.10
N ALA A 219 3.66 -22.55 8.70
CA ALA A 219 4.17 -23.51 9.68
C ALA A 219 3.58 -24.92 9.52
N GLY A 220 2.95 -25.24 8.39
CA GLY A 220 2.26 -26.52 8.17
C GLY A 220 3.12 -27.76 8.50
N SER A 221 4.42 -27.72 8.22
CA SER A 221 5.34 -28.83 8.53
C SER A 221 5.54 -29.04 10.03
N GLN A 222 5.35 -28.02 10.85
CA GLN A 222 5.50 -28.06 12.31
C GLN A 222 4.15 -28.25 13.03
N VAL A 223 3.12 -27.51 12.62
CA VAL A 223 1.81 -27.50 13.29
C VAL A 223 0.82 -28.49 12.70
N ALA A 224 1.08 -29.01 11.50
CA ALA A 224 0.25 -30.01 10.85
C ALA A 224 1.08 -31.14 10.20
N PRO A 225 1.97 -31.80 10.97
CA PRO A 225 2.89 -32.80 10.41
C PRO A 225 2.12 -33.96 9.77
N GLY A 226 2.59 -34.40 8.59
CA GLY A 226 1.97 -35.48 7.82
C GLY A 226 0.72 -35.08 7.03
N VAL A 227 0.32 -33.80 7.04
CA VAL A 227 -0.67 -33.30 6.09
C VAL A 227 -0.01 -33.07 4.75
N LEU A 228 -0.39 -33.91 3.77
CA LEU A 228 0.15 -33.90 2.43
C LEU A 228 -0.89 -33.41 1.42
N VAL A 229 -0.44 -32.61 0.46
CA VAL A 229 -1.17 -32.22 -0.75
C VAL A 229 -0.38 -32.74 -1.93
N ARG A 230 -1.01 -33.55 -2.79
CA ARG A 230 -0.35 -34.19 -3.94
C ARG A 230 0.96 -34.90 -3.58
N GLY A 231 1.02 -35.52 -2.39
CA GLY A 231 2.18 -36.24 -1.88
C GLY A 231 3.29 -35.37 -1.26
N GLN A 232 3.14 -34.05 -1.24
CA GLN A 232 4.10 -33.10 -0.66
C GLN A 232 3.57 -32.52 0.66
N PRO A 233 4.44 -32.17 1.62
CA PRO A 233 4.03 -31.41 2.79
C PRO A 233 3.26 -30.14 2.39
N VAL A 234 2.12 -29.88 3.03
CA VAL A 234 1.23 -28.78 2.65
C VAL A 234 1.92 -27.41 2.65
N GLN A 235 2.84 -27.18 3.59
CA GLN A 235 3.65 -25.95 3.64
C GLN A 235 4.50 -25.81 2.37
N ASP A 236 5.26 -26.84 2.03
CA ASP A 236 6.16 -26.84 0.87
C ASP A 236 5.37 -26.68 -0.43
N PHE A 237 4.22 -27.35 -0.53
CA PHE A 237 3.32 -27.23 -1.69
C PHE A 237 2.84 -25.78 -1.86
N LEU A 238 2.29 -25.15 -0.82
CA LEU A 238 1.77 -23.79 -0.93
C LEU A 238 2.88 -22.76 -1.16
N GLN A 239 3.99 -22.84 -0.42
CA GLN A 239 5.10 -21.89 -0.55
C GLN A 239 5.82 -22.01 -1.90
N SER A 240 6.02 -23.24 -2.41
CA SER A 240 6.68 -23.44 -3.70
C SER A 240 5.83 -22.93 -4.85
N HIS A 241 4.52 -23.22 -4.87
CA HIS A 241 3.64 -22.70 -5.92
C HIS A 241 3.53 -21.17 -5.88
N TYR A 242 3.35 -20.58 -4.70
CA TYR A 242 3.36 -19.12 -4.55
C TYR A 242 4.66 -18.50 -5.08
N THR A 243 5.80 -19.03 -4.65
CA THR A 243 7.12 -18.54 -5.09
C THR A 243 7.27 -18.70 -6.60
N ASN A 244 6.95 -19.87 -7.14
CA ASN A 244 7.07 -20.15 -8.58
C ASN A 244 6.20 -19.24 -9.44
N ALA A 245 4.98 -18.92 -9.00
CA ALA A 245 4.13 -17.93 -9.68
C ALA A 245 4.83 -16.56 -9.76
N ILE A 246 5.43 -16.08 -8.67
CA ILE A 246 6.18 -14.82 -8.70
C ILE A 246 7.46 -14.94 -9.55
N LEU A 247 8.11 -16.10 -9.60
CA LEU A 247 9.24 -16.32 -10.50
C LEU A 247 8.85 -16.22 -11.98
N GLU A 248 7.62 -16.59 -12.35
CA GLU A 248 7.11 -16.35 -13.72
C GLU A 248 6.97 -14.86 -14.02
N VAL A 249 6.53 -14.06 -13.05
CA VAL A 249 6.53 -12.59 -13.16
C VAL A 249 7.96 -12.07 -13.30
N ALA A 250 8.90 -12.51 -12.46
CA ALA A 250 10.30 -12.10 -12.55
C ALA A 250 10.91 -12.44 -13.92
N LYS A 251 10.61 -13.61 -14.50
CA LYS A 251 11.09 -14.01 -15.84
C LYS A 251 10.63 -13.05 -16.94
N VAL A 252 9.36 -12.62 -16.93
CA VAL A 252 8.83 -11.74 -17.97
C VAL A 252 9.19 -10.26 -17.77
N LEU A 253 9.75 -9.90 -16.61
CA LEU A 253 10.15 -8.52 -16.28
C LEU A 253 11.66 -8.32 -16.11
N ALA A 254 12.47 -9.38 -16.25
CA ALA A 254 13.89 -9.38 -15.87
C ALA A 254 14.77 -8.32 -16.55
N ASP A 255 14.41 -7.92 -17.77
CA ASP A 255 15.12 -6.92 -18.59
C ASP A 255 14.62 -5.49 -18.39
N LEU A 256 13.57 -5.27 -17.58
CA LEU A 256 13.01 -3.95 -17.32
C LEU A 256 13.72 -3.25 -16.16
N ASP A 257 14.60 -2.29 -16.47
CA ASP A 257 15.49 -1.61 -15.51
C ASP A 257 14.77 -0.76 -14.45
N HIS A 258 13.50 -0.41 -14.69
CA HIS A 258 12.64 0.33 -13.77
C HIS A 258 11.83 -0.54 -12.84
N VAL A 259 11.83 -1.87 -13.02
CA VAL A 259 11.27 -2.83 -12.05
C VAL A 259 12.32 -3.05 -10.97
N ILE A 260 12.20 -2.30 -9.87
CA ILE A 260 13.25 -2.20 -8.85
C ILE A 260 13.24 -3.36 -7.84
N GLY A 261 12.12 -4.09 -7.73
CA GLY A 261 12.00 -5.14 -6.73
C GLY A 261 10.59 -5.68 -6.52
N PHE A 262 10.47 -6.53 -5.50
CA PHE A 262 9.28 -7.30 -5.18
C PHE A 262 8.96 -7.20 -3.69
N GLY A 263 7.68 -7.11 -3.36
CA GLY A 263 7.16 -7.48 -2.04
C GLY A 263 7.31 -8.99 -1.80
N THR A 264 7.34 -9.40 -0.53
CA THR A 264 7.32 -10.82 -0.15
C THR A 264 5.91 -11.41 -0.16
N MET A 265 4.95 -10.66 0.40
CA MET A 265 3.51 -10.91 0.46
C MET A 265 2.91 -9.69 1.14
N ASN A 266 1.83 -9.13 0.59
CA ASN A 266 1.14 -8.01 1.24
C ASN A 266 0.58 -8.43 2.62
N GLU A 267 0.76 -7.61 3.66
CA GLU A 267 0.17 -7.76 5.00
C GLU A 267 0.09 -9.21 5.52
N PRO A 268 1.22 -9.94 5.61
CA PRO A 268 1.20 -11.38 5.85
C PRO A 268 0.65 -11.69 7.24
N SER A 269 -0.42 -12.48 7.34
CA SER A 269 -1.06 -12.80 8.64
C SER A 269 -0.47 -14.06 9.28
N PRO A 270 -0.35 -14.13 10.62
CA PRO A 270 0.15 -15.32 11.32
C PRO A 270 -0.86 -16.48 11.34
N GLY A 271 -2.12 -16.24 10.99
CA GLY A 271 -3.18 -17.22 11.20
C GLY A 271 -3.32 -17.59 12.69
N PHE A 272 -3.18 -18.87 13.03
CA PHE A 272 -3.20 -19.34 14.41
C PHE A 272 -1.84 -19.28 15.12
N ILE A 273 -0.76 -18.96 14.42
CA ILE A 273 0.60 -18.94 14.99
C ILE A 273 0.69 -17.92 16.12
N GLY A 274 1.17 -18.35 17.29
CA GLY A 274 1.27 -17.52 18.48
C GLY A 274 -0.02 -17.40 19.31
N VAL A 275 -1.12 -18.06 18.93
CA VAL A 275 -2.33 -18.16 19.76
C VAL A 275 -2.03 -19.03 20.98
N GLU A 276 -2.20 -18.45 22.18
CA GLU A 276 -1.86 -19.10 23.44
C GLU A 276 -2.88 -20.17 23.86
N ASN A 277 -4.16 -19.92 23.58
CA ASN A 277 -5.24 -20.81 23.96
C ASN A 277 -6.38 -20.76 22.93
N LEU A 278 -6.57 -21.85 22.18
CA LEU A 278 -7.61 -21.98 21.16
C LEU A 278 -9.05 -21.87 21.69
N ALA A 279 -9.26 -22.01 23.00
CA ALA A 279 -10.56 -21.80 23.62
C ALA A 279 -10.86 -20.31 23.90
N GLN A 280 -9.90 -19.42 23.68
CA GLN A 280 -10.04 -17.97 23.83
C GLN A 280 -9.91 -17.27 22.48
N HIS A 281 -10.20 -15.98 22.44
CA HIS A 281 -9.95 -15.11 21.28
C HIS A 281 -8.47 -15.14 20.84
N PHE A 282 -8.18 -14.82 19.57
CA PHE A 282 -6.86 -15.04 18.97
C PHE A 282 -5.78 -14.21 19.68
N LEU A 283 -6.05 -12.91 19.87
CA LEU A 283 -5.13 -11.92 20.43
C LEU A 283 -5.92 -10.87 21.23
N ASP A 284 -5.23 -10.13 22.11
CA ASP A 284 -5.81 -9.00 22.84
C ASP A 284 -6.04 -7.76 21.95
N THR A 285 -5.38 -7.70 20.79
CA THR A 285 -5.48 -6.65 19.78
C THR A 285 -6.33 -7.05 18.56
N GLU A 286 -6.93 -8.23 18.55
CA GLU A 286 -7.75 -8.66 17.42
C GLU A 286 -8.95 -7.72 17.16
N LEU A 287 -9.32 -7.56 15.90
CA LEU A 287 -10.52 -6.83 15.53
C LEU A 287 -11.76 -7.70 15.71
N LYS A 288 -12.60 -7.35 16.68
CA LYS A 288 -13.92 -7.98 16.89
C LYS A 288 -15.01 -7.06 16.37
N LEU A 289 -15.71 -7.51 15.33
CA LEU A 289 -16.88 -6.84 14.76
C LEU A 289 -17.80 -7.89 14.13
N GLY A 290 -19.05 -7.93 14.54
CA GLY A 290 -19.98 -9.01 14.20
C GLY A 290 -19.63 -10.31 14.94
N LEU A 291 -19.80 -11.46 14.27
CA LEU A 291 -19.49 -12.78 14.85
C LEU A 291 -17.98 -12.96 15.02
N ALA A 292 -17.54 -13.16 16.25
CA ALA A 292 -16.14 -13.40 16.62
C ALA A 292 -15.99 -14.77 17.31
N PRO A 293 -15.90 -15.87 16.55
CA PRO A 293 -15.65 -17.18 17.14
C PRO A 293 -14.21 -17.28 17.65
N THR A 294 -14.02 -17.96 18.78
CA THR A 294 -12.67 -18.41 19.16
C THR A 294 -12.12 -19.38 18.10
N PRO A 295 -10.80 -19.58 18.00
CA PRO A 295 -10.20 -20.55 17.08
C PRO A 295 -10.87 -21.94 17.17
N PHE A 296 -11.10 -22.45 18.39
CA PHE A 296 -11.74 -23.74 18.58
C PHE A 296 -13.21 -23.73 18.16
N GLN A 297 -13.96 -22.67 18.45
CA GLN A 297 -15.33 -22.52 17.95
C GLN A 297 -15.35 -22.50 16.41
N GLY A 298 -14.41 -21.80 15.78
CA GLY A 298 -14.24 -21.79 14.33
C GLY A 298 -13.97 -23.18 13.75
N MET A 299 -13.08 -23.96 14.39
CA MET A 299 -12.82 -25.37 14.02
C MET A 299 -14.07 -26.24 14.14
N CYS A 300 -14.86 -26.04 15.20
CA CYS A 300 -16.11 -26.76 15.42
C CYS A 300 -17.16 -26.43 14.35
N LEU A 301 -17.40 -25.14 14.10
CA LEU A 301 -18.35 -24.68 13.08
C LEU A 301 -17.95 -25.18 11.68
N ALA A 302 -16.66 -25.07 11.33
CA ALA A 302 -16.13 -25.59 10.08
C ALA A 302 -16.33 -27.11 9.92
N SER A 303 -16.39 -27.84 11.03
CA SER A 303 -16.65 -29.28 11.04
C SER A 303 -18.13 -29.64 11.15
N GLY A 304 -19.02 -28.64 11.13
CA GLY A 304 -20.47 -28.81 11.13
C GLY A 304 -21.11 -28.91 12.51
N PHE A 305 -20.41 -28.51 13.57
CA PHE A 305 -20.95 -28.47 14.92
C PHE A 305 -21.43 -27.06 15.27
N ASP A 306 -22.71 -26.96 15.63
CA ASP A 306 -23.33 -25.71 16.11
C ASP A 306 -22.55 -25.15 17.32
N GLN A 307 -22.37 -23.83 17.40
CA GLN A 307 -21.65 -23.15 18.48
C GLN A 307 -22.41 -21.93 19.00
N ALA A 308 -22.18 -21.59 20.27
CA ALA A 308 -22.61 -20.33 20.85
C ALA A 308 -21.47 -19.31 20.75
N VAL A 309 -21.57 -18.39 19.79
CA VAL A 309 -20.51 -17.45 19.40
C VAL A 309 -20.84 -16.05 19.86
N GLU A 310 -19.83 -15.31 20.28
CA GLU A 310 -19.99 -13.91 20.66
C GLU A 310 -20.21 -12.99 19.45
N VAL A 311 -21.06 -11.99 19.62
CA VAL A 311 -21.30 -10.92 18.65
C VAL A 311 -20.84 -9.59 19.23
N TRP A 312 -20.04 -8.86 18.46
CA TRP A 312 -19.39 -7.62 18.86
C TRP A 312 -19.78 -6.45 17.95
N SER A 313 -19.71 -5.23 18.47
CA SER A 313 -19.93 -3.99 17.71
C SER A 313 -19.10 -2.85 18.29
N THR A 314 -18.99 -1.75 17.56
CA THR A 314 -18.33 -0.51 18.03
C THR A 314 -19.16 0.25 19.09
N GLY A 315 -19.99 -0.44 19.87
CA GLY A 315 -20.85 0.11 20.91
C GLY A 315 -20.21 0.21 22.29
N VAL A 316 -21.01 0.62 23.27
CA VAL A 316 -20.58 0.82 24.67
C VAL A 316 -20.07 -0.48 25.31
N MET A 317 -20.66 -1.63 24.98
CA MET A 317 -20.26 -2.93 25.51
C MET A 317 -18.79 -3.22 25.21
N GLN A 318 -18.35 -3.01 23.97
CA GLN A 318 -16.95 -3.20 23.60
C GLN A 318 -16.04 -2.13 24.19
N TYR A 319 -16.32 -0.84 23.96
CA TYR A 319 -15.36 0.23 24.30
C TYR A 319 -15.28 0.56 25.80
N VAL A 320 -16.35 0.33 26.56
CA VAL A 320 -16.39 0.66 28.00
C VAL A 320 -16.26 -0.58 28.87
N PHE A 321 -16.97 -1.66 28.51
CA PHE A 321 -17.03 -2.86 29.35
C PHE A 321 -16.15 -3.99 28.86
N ASN A 322 -15.57 -3.90 27.65
CA ASN A 322 -14.83 -4.97 27.00
C ASN A 322 -15.59 -6.32 27.00
N GLN A 323 -16.88 -6.25 26.67
CA GLN A 323 -17.80 -7.39 26.64
C GLN A 323 -18.51 -7.48 25.29
N PRO A 324 -18.93 -8.70 24.87
CA PRO A 324 -19.74 -8.87 23.67
C PRO A 324 -21.14 -8.26 23.87
N ASP A 325 -21.78 -7.87 22.77
CA ASP A 325 -23.16 -7.38 22.79
C ASP A 325 -24.15 -8.50 23.14
N LYS A 326 -23.88 -9.71 22.63
CA LYS A 326 -24.69 -10.90 22.89
C LYS A 326 -23.91 -12.18 22.53
N ILE A 327 -24.45 -13.30 22.99
CA ILE A 327 -24.07 -14.64 22.51
C ILE A 327 -25.14 -15.10 21.52
N GLN A 328 -24.72 -15.56 20.34
CA GLN A 328 -25.58 -16.04 19.27
C GLN A 328 -25.31 -17.53 19.00
N HIS A 329 -26.39 -18.33 18.94
CA HIS A 329 -26.29 -19.76 18.60
C HIS A 329 -26.27 -19.94 17.08
N GLU A 330 -25.07 -20.16 16.54
CA GLU A 330 -24.85 -20.40 15.12
C GLU A 330 -25.12 -21.85 14.76
N ARG A 331 -25.95 -22.05 13.73
CA ARG A 331 -26.32 -23.37 13.23
C ARG A 331 -25.70 -23.63 11.87
N CYS A 332 -24.87 -24.66 11.77
CA CYS A 332 -24.25 -25.03 10.50
C CYS A 332 -25.17 -25.93 9.66
N GLY A 333 -26.23 -26.49 10.26
CA GLY A 333 -27.14 -27.41 9.59
C GLY A 333 -26.45 -28.70 9.12
N GLY A 334 -25.38 -29.11 9.80
CA GLY A 334 -24.55 -30.27 9.41
C GLY A 334 -23.65 -30.04 8.20
N LYS A 335 -23.67 -28.84 7.57
CA LYS A 335 -22.72 -28.48 6.53
C LYS A 335 -21.32 -28.35 7.11
N ARG A 336 -20.32 -28.68 6.29
CA ARG A 336 -18.90 -28.63 6.66
C ARG A 336 -18.18 -27.71 5.68
N ALA A 337 -17.19 -26.97 6.18
CA ALA A 337 -16.25 -26.20 5.36
C ALA A 337 -15.22 -27.10 4.65
N TRP A 338 -15.37 -28.41 4.78
CA TRP A 338 -14.49 -29.44 4.23
C TRP A 338 -15.25 -30.24 3.20
N GLN A 339 -14.57 -30.60 2.11
CA GLN A 339 -15.10 -31.45 1.06
C GLN A 339 -15.58 -32.80 1.62
N LYS A 340 -16.51 -33.43 0.89
CA LYS A 340 -17.07 -34.72 1.28
C LYS A 340 -15.97 -35.77 1.46
N GLY A 341 -15.94 -36.39 2.64
CA GLY A 341 -14.95 -37.42 2.99
C GLY A 341 -13.61 -36.87 3.50
N VAL A 342 -13.40 -35.55 3.48
CA VAL A 342 -12.20 -34.91 4.03
C VAL A 342 -12.43 -34.54 5.50
N SER A 343 -11.55 -35.00 6.39
CA SER A 343 -11.57 -34.64 7.81
C SER A 343 -10.82 -33.33 8.07
N CYS A 344 -11.20 -32.65 9.15
CA CYS A 344 -10.56 -31.40 9.54
C CYS A 344 -9.08 -31.61 9.82
N VAL A 345 -8.19 -30.78 9.24
CA VAL A 345 -6.74 -30.89 9.47
C VAL A 345 -6.41 -30.86 10.96
N TRP A 346 -7.03 -29.96 11.72
CA TRP A 346 -6.76 -29.81 13.15
C TRP A 346 -7.28 -31.00 13.98
N GLU A 347 -8.37 -31.65 13.54
CA GLU A 347 -8.82 -32.91 14.13
C GLU A 347 -7.82 -34.04 13.83
N ARG A 348 -7.39 -34.16 12.56
CA ARG A 348 -6.44 -35.20 12.12
C ARG A 348 -5.13 -35.17 12.90
N VAL A 349 -4.63 -33.98 13.23
CA VAL A 349 -3.37 -33.83 13.97
C VAL A 349 -3.57 -33.83 15.50
N GLY A 350 -4.80 -34.04 15.97
CA GLY A 350 -5.13 -34.24 17.37
C GLY A 350 -5.24 -32.96 18.20
N VAL A 351 -5.52 -31.81 17.58
CA VAL A 351 -5.83 -30.57 18.33
C VAL A 351 -7.10 -30.77 19.15
N TYR A 352 -8.11 -31.39 18.54
CA TYR A 352 -9.36 -31.77 19.16
C TYR A 352 -9.84 -33.11 18.57
N SER A 353 -10.83 -33.73 19.21
CA SER A 353 -11.55 -34.88 18.65
C SER A 353 -13.04 -34.76 18.88
N VAL A 354 -13.83 -35.58 18.20
CA VAL A 354 -15.25 -35.74 18.51
C VAL A 354 -15.41 -36.93 19.46
N ASP A 355 -15.93 -36.69 20.66
CA ASP A 355 -16.21 -37.75 21.61
C ASP A 355 -17.27 -38.72 21.04
N ALA A 356 -16.98 -40.02 21.11
CA ALA A 356 -17.80 -41.03 20.45
C ALA A 356 -19.20 -41.14 21.07
N ALA A 357 -19.32 -40.95 22.38
CA ALA A 357 -20.56 -41.11 23.13
C ALA A 357 -21.46 -39.87 23.02
N SER A 358 -20.92 -38.70 23.34
CA SER A 358 -21.65 -37.43 23.34
C SER A 358 -21.79 -36.80 21.96
N ARG A 359 -20.99 -37.26 20.98
CA ARG A 359 -20.89 -36.68 19.63
C ARG A 359 -20.50 -35.19 19.65
N ARG A 360 -19.79 -34.75 20.70
CA ARG A 360 -19.35 -33.37 20.88
C ARG A 360 -17.85 -33.21 20.63
N PRO A 361 -17.41 -32.07 20.05
CA PRO A 361 -15.99 -31.73 19.99
C PRO A 361 -15.39 -31.51 21.38
N VAL A 362 -14.17 -32.03 21.60
CA VAL A 362 -13.39 -31.87 22.83
C VAL A 362 -11.99 -31.41 22.45
N LEU A 363 -11.59 -30.24 22.95
CA LEU A 363 -10.26 -29.65 22.73
C LEU A 363 -9.21 -30.34 23.61
N HIS A 364 -8.14 -30.83 23.00
CA HIS A 364 -7.05 -31.56 23.71
C HIS A 364 -5.77 -30.74 23.82
N ARG A 365 -5.47 -29.92 22.80
CA ARG A 365 -4.23 -29.13 22.73
C ARG A 365 -4.54 -27.64 22.60
N PRO A 366 -4.99 -26.98 23.69
CA PRO A 366 -5.34 -25.56 23.65
C PRO A 366 -4.18 -24.66 23.23
N ALA A 367 -2.94 -25.01 23.55
CA ALA A 367 -1.74 -24.22 23.26
C ALA A 367 -0.97 -24.70 22.01
N HIS A 368 -1.63 -25.38 21.07
CA HIS A 368 -0.98 -26.05 19.92
C HIS A 368 -0.08 -25.14 19.07
N PHE A 369 -0.39 -23.84 19.01
CA PHE A 369 0.35 -22.85 18.20
C PHE A 369 1.18 -21.86 19.03
N ALA A 370 1.16 -21.96 20.36
CA ALA A 370 1.63 -20.90 21.27
C ALA A 370 3.15 -20.69 21.24
N THR A 371 3.93 -21.71 20.89
CA THR A 371 5.40 -21.69 21.01
C THR A 371 6.12 -21.13 19.79
N LEU A 372 5.41 -20.95 18.67
CA LEU A 372 6.01 -20.48 17.43
C LEU A 372 5.96 -18.96 17.34
N ASN A 373 7.10 -18.35 17.04
CA ASN A 373 7.18 -16.95 16.70
C ASN A 373 6.99 -16.78 15.19
N PHE A 374 5.91 -16.10 14.81
CA PHE A 374 5.60 -15.86 13.40
C PHE A 374 6.75 -15.17 12.64
N GLY A 375 7.35 -14.14 13.23
CA GLY A 375 8.43 -13.38 12.59
C GLY A 375 9.69 -14.21 12.40
N THR A 376 10.25 -14.77 13.48
CA THR A 376 11.56 -15.44 13.44
C THR A 376 11.51 -16.85 12.91
N ASP A 377 10.47 -17.63 13.24
CA ASP A 377 10.44 -19.06 12.98
C ASP A 377 9.76 -19.39 11.64
N CYS A 378 8.96 -18.45 11.11
CA CYS A 378 8.14 -18.68 9.91
C CYS A 378 8.45 -17.67 8.80
N TYR A 379 8.19 -16.38 9.03
CA TYR A 379 8.27 -15.35 7.99
C TYR A 379 9.68 -15.10 7.49
N VAL A 380 10.66 -14.87 8.38
CA VAL A 380 12.05 -14.59 7.98
C VAL A 380 12.68 -15.74 7.17
N PRO A 381 12.51 -17.02 7.57
CA PRO A 381 12.96 -18.15 6.76
C PRO A 381 12.36 -18.15 5.35
N PHE A 382 11.04 -17.96 5.23
CA PHE A 382 10.37 -17.87 3.93
C PHE A 382 10.89 -16.70 3.10
N ALA A 383 10.91 -15.48 3.65
CA ALA A 383 11.36 -14.28 2.96
C ALA A 383 12.82 -14.41 2.48
N THR A 384 13.66 -15.09 3.25
CA THR A 384 15.06 -15.36 2.87
C THR A 384 15.14 -16.28 1.65
N ALA A 385 14.40 -17.39 1.67
CA ALA A 385 14.36 -18.34 0.55
C ALA A 385 13.74 -17.72 -0.71
N TYR A 386 12.62 -17.00 -0.55
CA TYR A 386 11.94 -16.27 -1.61
C TYR A 386 12.87 -15.24 -2.27
N ALA A 387 13.59 -14.44 -1.46
CA ALA A 387 14.53 -13.45 -1.98
C ALA A 387 15.69 -14.07 -2.76
N ALA A 388 16.19 -15.22 -2.29
CA ALA A 388 17.22 -15.96 -3.01
C ALA A 388 16.70 -16.41 -4.38
N ALA A 389 15.52 -17.03 -4.43
CA ALA A 389 14.91 -17.52 -5.66
C ALA A 389 14.63 -16.39 -6.68
N VAL A 390 14.07 -15.26 -6.24
CA VAL A 390 13.84 -14.10 -7.13
C VAL A 390 15.17 -13.58 -7.69
N ARG A 391 16.23 -13.56 -6.89
CA ARG A 391 17.55 -13.04 -7.29
C ARG A 391 18.35 -13.98 -8.18
N GLU A 392 17.97 -15.24 -8.31
CA GLU A 392 18.49 -16.12 -9.36
C GLU A 392 18.10 -15.61 -10.75
N ILE A 393 16.96 -14.92 -10.87
CA ILE A 393 16.45 -14.36 -12.13
C ILE A 393 16.80 -12.86 -12.23
N MET A 394 16.62 -12.11 -11.14
CA MET A 394 16.86 -10.66 -11.08
C MET A 394 17.86 -10.31 -9.97
N PRO A 395 19.18 -10.42 -10.21
CA PRO A 395 20.21 -10.26 -9.18
C PRO A 395 20.19 -8.91 -8.43
N HIS A 396 19.66 -7.86 -9.07
CA HIS A 396 19.59 -6.52 -8.50
C HIS A 396 18.30 -6.25 -7.70
N ALA A 397 17.33 -7.18 -7.73
CA ALA A 397 16.02 -7.00 -7.12
C ALA A 397 16.10 -6.65 -5.63
N VAL A 398 15.48 -5.52 -5.29
CA VAL A 398 15.25 -5.10 -3.91
C VAL A 398 14.07 -5.90 -3.34
N LEU A 399 14.21 -6.38 -2.11
CA LEU A 399 13.11 -7.05 -1.43
C LEU A 399 12.41 -6.09 -0.48
N PHE A 400 11.11 -5.87 -0.68
CA PHE A 400 10.28 -5.05 0.18
C PHE A 400 9.66 -5.96 1.25
N VAL A 401 10.07 -5.74 2.50
CA VAL A 401 9.75 -6.60 3.64
C VAL A 401 8.74 -5.91 4.55
N GLU A 402 7.62 -6.56 4.76
CA GLU A 402 6.55 -6.12 5.63
C GLU A 402 6.03 -7.25 6.52
N LEU A 403 5.28 -6.87 7.54
CA LEU A 403 4.70 -7.74 8.57
C LEU A 403 3.19 -7.48 8.64
N PRO A 404 2.44 -8.25 9.46
CA PRO A 404 1.03 -7.96 9.67
C PRO A 404 0.81 -6.49 10.05
N PRO A 405 -0.38 -5.93 9.76
CA PRO A 405 -0.74 -4.58 10.15
C PRO A 405 -0.37 -4.30 11.61
N LEU A 406 0.21 -3.13 11.88
CA LEU A 406 0.75 -2.81 13.21
C LEU A 406 -0.30 -2.90 14.31
N GLU A 407 -1.56 -2.65 13.98
CA GLU A 407 -2.72 -2.78 14.87
C GLU A 407 -2.96 -4.24 15.31
N PHE A 408 -2.59 -5.21 14.49
CA PHE A 408 -2.80 -6.65 14.72
C PHE A 408 -1.52 -7.39 15.10
N LEU A 409 -0.37 -6.70 15.05
CA LEU A 409 0.92 -7.29 15.34
C LEU A 409 1.18 -7.36 16.87
N ARG A 410 1.22 -8.57 17.41
CA ARG A 410 1.59 -8.82 18.82
C ARG A 410 3.09 -8.94 19.05
N THR A 411 3.82 -9.49 18.07
CA THR A 411 5.26 -9.76 18.20
C THR A 411 6.09 -8.57 17.72
N PRO A 412 7.23 -8.27 18.36
CA PRO A 412 8.17 -7.29 17.83
C PRO A 412 8.58 -7.62 16.39
N PHE A 413 8.90 -6.60 15.61
CA PHE A 413 9.50 -6.77 14.29
C PHE A 413 10.78 -7.61 14.39
N PRO A 414 10.91 -8.73 13.66
CA PRO A 414 12.02 -9.65 13.83
C PRO A 414 13.30 -9.08 13.23
N PRO A 415 14.49 -9.52 13.67
CA PRO A 415 15.72 -9.26 12.94
C PRO A 415 15.65 -9.83 11.51
N VAL A 416 15.88 -8.99 10.51
CA VAL A 416 15.92 -9.35 9.08
C VAL A 416 17.31 -9.06 8.56
N ALA A 417 18.08 -10.11 8.28
CA ALA A 417 19.44 -10.04 7.74
C ALA A 417 19.49 -10.31 6.23
N ILE A 418 18.36 -10.15 5.53
CA ILE A 418 18.28 -10.37 4.08
C ILE A 418 18.98 -9.20 3.38
N PRO A 419 20.03 -9.43 2.56
CA PRO A 419 20.71 -8.36 1.85
C PRO A 419 19.75 -7.62 0.91
N ARG A 420 20.03 -6.34 0.60
CA ARG A 420 19.22 -5.52 -0.33
C ARG A 420 17.72 -5.55 -0.03
N SER A 421 17.34 -5.47 1.24
CA SER A 421 15.95 -5.37 1.68
C SER A 421 15.59 -3.95 2.11
N VAL A 422 14.31 -3.62 2.02
CA VAL A 422 13.70 -2.37 2.47
C VAL A 422 12.63 -2.69 3.49
N ASN A 423 12.52 -1.89 4.55
CA ASN A 423 11.36 -1.95 5.43
C ASN A 423 10.17 -1.30 4.71
N ALA A 424 9.17 -2.10 4.37
CA ALA A 424 7.97 -1.73 3.61
C ALA A 424 6.72 -1.54 4.49
N THR A 425 6.86 -1.52 5.82
CA THR A 425 5.74 -1.45 6.79
C THR A 425 4.70 -0.37 6.44
N HIS A 426 3.42 -0.74 6.53
CA HIS A 426 2.29 0.16 6.29
C HIS A 426 2.00 1.07 7.48
N TRP A 427 1.34 2.19 7.21
CA TRP A 427 0.86 3.08 8.27
C TRP A 427 -0.41 3.82 7.85
N TYR A 428 -1.44 3.70 8.68
CA TYR A 428 -2.67 4.47 8.56
C TYR A 428 -2.98 5.19 9.88
N ASP A 429 -3.69 6.31 9.81
CA ASP A 429 -4.32 6.90 11.00
C ASP A 429 -5.57 6.08 11.35
N PRO A 430 -5.56 5.31 12.46
CA PRO A 430 -6.64 4.38 12.77
C PRO A 430 -7.98 5.08 13.01
N ILE A 431 -7.97 6.29 13.56
CA ILE A 431 -9.22 7.03 13.80
C ILE A 431 -9.86 7.42 12.47
N THR A 432 -9.06 7.94 11.54
CA THR A 432 -9.55 8.35 10.23
C THR A 432 -9.97 7.17 9.38
N LEU A 433 -9.19 6.08 9.38
CA LEU A 433 -9.47 4.87 8.61
C LEU A 433 -10.74 4.16 9.10
N PHE A 434 -10.80 3.77 10.38
CA PHE A 434 -11.91 2.98 10.91
C PHE A 434 -13.22 3.77 11.04
N LEU A 435 -13.15 5.06 11.41
CA LEU A 435 -14.38 5.87 11.56
C LEU A 435 -14.80 6.58 10.27
N ARG A 436 -13.98 6.53 9.20
CA ARG A 436 -14.16 7.31 7.97
C ARG A 436 -14.47 8.78 8.29
N SER A 437 -13.71 9.35 9.22
CA SER A 437 -13.89 10.74 9.67
C SER A 437 -12.56 11.32 10.13
N TRP A 438 -12.10 12.36 9.45
CA TRP A 438 -10.95 13.16 9.89
C TRP A 438 -11.26 13.94 11.18
N LYS A 439 -10.40 13.81 12.19
CA LYS A 439 -10.50 14.49 13.50
C LYS A 439 -9.18 15.21 13.81
N PRO A 440 -8.97 16.45 13.33
CA PRO A 440 -7.67 17.10 13.44
C PRO A 440 -7.23 17.39 14.88
N TYR A 441 -8.15 17.43 15.85
CA TYR A 441 -7.86 17.75 17.25
C TYR A 441 -7.91 16.53 18.18
N PHE A 442 -8.12 15.32 17.65
CA PHE A 442 -8.25 14.11 18.46
C PHE A 442 -7.67 12.90 17.73
N THR A 443 -6.77 12.18 18.40
CA THR A 443 -6.41 10.81 18.02
C THR A 443 -6.20 9.96 19.28
N VAL A 444 -5.91 8.67 19.12
CA VAL A 444 -5.56 7.76 20.21
C VAL A 444 -4.18 7.19 19.92
N ASP A 445 -3.31 7.23 20.92
CA ASP A 445 -2.02 6.56 20.85
C ASP A 445 -2.24 5.05 20.85
N VAL A 446 -1.86 4.38 19.75
CA VAL A 446 -2.13 2.94 19.54
C VAL A 446 -1.44 2.03 20.58
N HIS A 447 -0.33 2.47 21.17
CA HIS A 447 0.42 1.68 22.14
C HIS A 447 -0.08 1.89 23.57
N THR A 448 -0.29 3.15 23.97
CA THR A 448 -0.71 3.50 25.34
C THR A 448 -2.22 3.55 25.52
N LYS A 449 -2.98 3.49 24.41
CA LYS A 449 -4.46 3.62 24.35
C LYS A 449 -4.97 4.95 24.93
N ARG A 450 -4.10 5.97 25.06
CA ARG A 450 -4.44 7.27 25.63
C ARG A 450 -4.94 8.24 24.57
N PRO A 451 -5.97 9.06 24.88
CA PRO A 451 -6.41 10.11 23.97
C PRO A 451 -5.35 11.20 23.85
N ILE A 452 -5.15 11.70 22.63
CA ILE A 452 -4.28 12.81 22.30
C ILE A 452 -5.14 13.94 21.77
N LEU A 453 -5.03 15.11 22.40
CA LEU A 453 -5.84 16.29 22.10
C LEU A 453 -5.00 17.42 21.50
N GLY A 454 -5.58 18.12 20.53
CA GLY A 454 -5.00 19.31 19.90
C GLY A 454 -4.25 19.01 18.61
N ARG A 455 -4.45 19.87 17.60
CA ARG A 455 -3.92 19.71 16.24
C ARG A 455 -2.44 19.42 16.16
N LYS A 456 -1.63 20.20 16.89
CA LYS A 456 -0.19 19.98 16.94
C LYS A 456 0.17 18.63 17.55
N ASN A 457 -0.49 18.24 18.65
CA ASN A 457 -0.17 17.00 19.35
C ASN A 457 -0.58 15.77 18.52
N VAL A 458 -1.68 15.85 17.77
CA VAL A 458 -2.10 14.83 16.80
C VAL A 458 -1.01 14.67 15.72
N ARG A 459 -0.58 15.76 15.09
CA ARG A 459 0.53 15.73 14.12
C ARG A 459 1.80 15.14 14.72
N ASP A 460 2.21 15.61 15.89
CA ASP A 460 3.42 15.14 16.58
C ASP A 460 3.33 13.64 16.91
N ALA A 461 2.14 13.11 17.20
CA ALA A 461 1.91 11.69 17.43
C ALA A 461 2.12 10.87 16.15
N HIS A 462 1.56 11.31 15.03
CA HIS A 462 1.73 10.62 13.74
C HIS A 462 3.20 10.68 13.28
N VAL A 463 3.88 11.81 13.47
CA VAL A 463 5.33 11.94 13.21
C VAL A 463 6.13 10.94 14.06
N ARG A 464 5.78 10.75 15.34
CA ARG A 464 6.44 9.77 16.21
C ARG A 464 6.18 8.33 15.79
N ALA A 465 4.95 8.00 15.39
CA ALA A 465 4.60 6.66 14.91
C ALA A 465 5.41 6.28 13.67
N LEU A 466 5.44 7.16 12.66
CA LEU A 466 6.24 6.96 11.44
C LEU A 466 7.75 6.92 11.72
N ARG A 467 8.24 7.73 12.67
CA ARG A 467 9.63 7.65 13.12
C ARG A 467 9.95 6.29 13.74
N ALA A 468 9.04 5.74 14.54
CA ALA A 468 9.25 4.44 15.18
C ALA A 468 9.39 3.32 14.14
N ILE A 469 8.64 3.38 13.03
CA ILE A 469 8.79 2.46 11.89
C ILE A 469 10.19 2.60 11.27
N ARG A 470 10.62 3.83 10.95
CA ARG A 470 11.96 4.08 10.40
C ARG A 470 13.08 3.57 11.33
N ASP A 471 12.94 3.80 12.63
CA ASP A 471 13.93 3.39 13.63
C ASP A 471 13.93 1.87 13.84
N THR A 472 12.88 1.14 13.45
CA THR A 472 12.89 -0.33 13.38
C THR A 472 13.88 -0.82 12.33
N SER A 473 14.04 -0.15 11.20
CA SER A 473 15.00 -0.54 10.15
C SER A 473 16.45 -0.49 10.67
N ARG A 474 16.77 0.47 11.55
CA ARG A 474 18.07 0.55 12.23
C ARG A 474 18.28 -0.57 13.24
N ARG A 475 17.23 -0.92 14.00
CA ARG A 475 17.31 -1.92 15.08
C ARG A 475 17.30 -3.36 14.54
N CYS A 476 16.52 -3.61 13.50
CA CYS A 476 16.17 -4.95 13.06
C CYS A 476 16.67 -5.28 11.65
N MET A 477 17.05 -4.29 10.82
CA MET A 477 17.38 -4.51 9.40
C MET A 477 18.72 -3.88 8.98
N GLY A 478 19.68 -3.76 9.91
CA GLY A 478 21.02 -3.26 9.61
C GLY A 478 21.07 -1.83 9.07
N GLY A 479 20.04 -1.01 9.33
CA GLY A 479 19.95 0.34 8.76
C GLY A 479 19.41 0.38 7.33
N ALA A 480 18.64 -0.61 6.91
CA ALA A 480 17.94 -0.61 5.62
C ALA A 480 17.10 0.66 5.40
N PRO A 481 16.93 1.11 4.14
CA PRO A 481 15.97 2.17 3.82
C PRO A 481 14.55 1.78 4.24
N THR A 482 13.72 2.80 4.49
CA THR A 482 12.31 2.63 4.83
C THR A 482 11.45 3.32 3.78
N LEU A 483 10.53 2.55 3.21
CA LEU A 483 9.45 3.04 2.36
C LEU A 483 8.14 2.63 3.03
N ILE A 484 7.23 3.55 3.30
CA ILE A 484 5.91 3.19 3.82
C ILE A 484 5.09 2.61 2.66
N GLY A 485 4.90 1.28 2.63
CA GLY A 485 4.30 0.54 1.51
C GLY A 485 2.86 0.94 1.24
N GLU A 486 2.14 1.31 2.29
CA GLU A 486 0.81 1.88 2.20
C GLU A 486 0.57 2.93 3.26
N CYS A 487 0.00 4.04 2.82
CA CYS A 487 -0.58 5.06 3.68
C CYS A 487 -1.62 5.86 2.90
N GLY A 488 -2.59 6.47 3.58
CA GLY A 488 -3.62 7.20 2.87
C GLY A 488 -4.80 7.57 3.76
N ILE A 489 -5.89 7.96 3.11
CA ILE A 489 -7.14 8.34 3.76
C ILE A 489 -8.33 7.82 2.94
N PRO A 490 -9.42 7.39 3.59
CA PRO A 490 -10.68 7.16 2.90
C PRO A 490 -11.24 8.46 2.34
N PHE A 491 -11.66 8.48 1.08
CA PHE A 491 -12.30 9.62 0.43
C PHE A 491 -13.79 9.75 0.78
N ASN A 492 -14.42 8.66 1.20
CA ASN A 492 -15.81 8.60 1.63
C ASN A 492 -16.05 9.11 3.07
N LEU A 493 -15.31 10.15 3.48
CA LEU A 493 -15.41 10.74 4.82
C LEU A 493 -16.82 11.26 5.11
N LYS A 494 -17.24 11.12 6.36
CA LYS A 494 -18.54 11.60 6.88
C LYS A 494 -19.73 11.15 6.01
N ASN A 495 -19.76 9.87 5.64
CA ASN A 495 -20.79 9.27 4.78
C ASN A 495 -20.91 10.00 3.43
N ASN A 496 -19.79 10.08 2.70
CA ASN A 496 -19.78 10.57 1.31
C ASN A 496 -20.15 12.05 1.16
N ASN A 497 -20.04 12.87 2.21
CA ASN A 497 -20.51 14.25 2.20
C ASN A 497 -19.84 15.11 1.11
N SER A 498 -18.56 14.86 0.81
CA SER A 498 -17.83 15.53 -0.27
C SER A 498 -18.38 15.22 -1.66
N TYR A 499 -19.02 14.06 -1.86
CA TYR A 499 -19.54 13.65 -3.17
C TYR A 499 -20.81 14.40 -3.54
N VAL A 500 -21.56 14.84 -2.53
CA VAL A 500 -22.74 15.71 -2.71
C VAL A 500 -22.34 17.18 -2.79
N THR A 501 -21.41 17.61 -1.94
CA THR A 501 -21.08 19.03 -1.78
C THR A 501 -19.96 19.52 -2.71
N GLY A 502 -19.18 18.62 -3.30
CA GLY A 502 -17.94 18.94 -4.01
C GLY A 502 -16.80 19.40 -3.09
N ASN A 503 -17.02 19.46 -1.78
CA ASN A 503 -16.05 19.98 -0.83
C ASN A 503 -15.17 18.88 -0.24
N PHE A 504 -13.94 18.78 -0.73
CA PHE A 504 -12.93 17.82 -0.29
C PHE A 504 -11.95 18.39 0.77
N SER A 505 -12.26 19.52 1.42
CA SER A 505 -11.32 20.18 2.34
C SER A 505 -10.87 19.28 3.50
N ALA A 506 -11.75 18.42 4.03
CA ALA A 506 -11.40 17.48 5.08
C ALA A 506 -10.43 16.39 4.59
N GLN A 507 -10.58 15.94 3.34
CA GLN A 507 -9.70 14.98 2.69
C GLN A 507 -8.34 15.61 2.39
N VAL A 508 -8.32 16.86 1.90
CA VAL A 508 -7.09 17.64 1.69
C VAL A 508 -6.34 17.79 3.01
N GLU A 509 -7.03 18.17 4.08
CA GLU A 509 -6.43 18.35 5.41
C GLU A 509 -5.91 17.04 6.01
N ALA A 510 -6.65 15.94 5.87
CA ALA A 510 -6.23 14.62 6.34
C ALA A 510 -5.03 14.09 5.54
N MET A 511 -5.03 14.26 4.22
CA MET A 511 -3.93 13.86 3.34
C MET A 511 -2.67 14.68 3.62
N ASP A 512 -2.80 16.01 3.80
CA ASP A 512 -1.68 16.84 4.26
C ASP A 512 -1.17 16.38 5.61
N ASN A 513 -2.07 15.98 6.51
CA ASN A 513 -1.69 15.44 7.80
C ASN A 513 -0.79 14.21 7.71
N THR A 514 -1.13 13.28 6.83
CA THR A 514 -0.34 12.10 6.55
C THR A 514 0.99 12.46 5.88
N ILE A 515 0.96 13.22 4.78
CA ILE A 515 2.16 13.47 3.97
C ILE A 515 3.18 14.35 4.70
N ALA A 516 2.77 15.43 5.35
CA ALA A 516 3.75 16.24 6.09
C ALA A 516 4.33 15.50 7.32
N ALA A 517 3.66 14.44 7.82
CA ALA A 517 4.25 13.58 8.85
C ALA A 517 5.31 12.60 8.28
N LEU A 518 5.14 12.16 7.03
CA LEU A 518 6.14 11.39 6.27
C LEU A 518 7.36 12.27 5.93
N GLU A 519 7.11 13.50 5.45
CA GLU A 519 8.13 14.50 5.12
C GLU A 519 8.99 14.87 6.34
N ALA A 520 8.37 15.06 7.51
CA ALA A 520 9.08 15.32 8.77
C ALA A 520 10.04 14.19 9.20
N ASN A 521 9.94 13.01 8.58
CA ASN A 521 10.83 11.87 8.80
C ASN A 521 11.70 11.51 7.59
N LEU A 522 11.61 12.28 6.48
CA LEU A 522 12.26 11.99 5.19
C LEU A 522 11.94 10.58 4.65
N LEU A 523 10.72 10.11 4.89
CA LEU A 523 10.29 8.78 4.47
C LEU A 523 9.85 8.78 3.01
N SER A 524 10.30 7.76 2.28
CA SER A 524 9.66 7.37 1.01
C SER A 524 8.32 6.69 1.31
N TYR A 525 7.37 6.74 0.38
CA TYR A 525 6.04 6.17 0.60
C TYR A 525 5.28 5.90 -0.70
N THR A 526 4.29 5.02 -0.62
CA THR A 526 3.28 4.79 -1.66
C THR A 526 1.88 5.00 -1.09
N LEU A 527 1.14 5.96 -1.65
CA LEU A 527 -0.23 6.27 -1.23
C LEU A 527 -1.17 5.14 -1.63
N TRP A 528 -2.04 4.69 -0.73
CA TRP A 528 -3.18 3.85 -1.08
C TRP A 528 -4.37 4.75 -1.42
N CYS A 529 -4.84 4.81 -2.66
CA CYS A 529 -4.34 4.11 -3.87
C CYS A 529 -4.66 4.87 -5.18
N TYR A 530 -4.36 4.32 -6.36
CA TYR A 530 -4.89 4.80 -7.65
C TYR A 530 -5.65 3.66 -8.35
N THR A 531 -6.96 3.83 -8.52
CA THR A 531 -7.87 2.85 -9.10
C THR A 531 -8.59 3.53 -10.26
N ALA A 532 -8.23 3.17 -11.49
CA ALA A 532 -8.68 3.87 -12.70
C ALA A 532 -10.19 3.74 -12.98
N ASP A 533 -10.83 2.70 -12.44
CA ASP A 533 -12.26 2.43 -12.54
C ASP A 533 -13.01 2.72 -11.23
N ASN A 534 -12.41 3.47 -10.30
CA ASN A 534 -13.07 3.91 -9.08
C ASN A 534 -14.31 4.76 -9.40
N THR A 535 -15.38 4.54 -8.62
CA THR A 535 -16.61 5.35 -8.64
C THR A 535 -16.97 5.81 -7.23
N ASN A 536 -17.75 6.87 -7.09
CA ASN A 536 -18.26 7.34 -5.79
C ASN A 536 -19.18 6.33 -5.11
N GLN A 537 -19.85 5.49 -5.91
CA GLN A 537 -20.80 4.50 -5.40
C GLN A 537 -20.08 3.27 -4.83
N TRP A 538 -19.11 2.74 -5.56
CA TRP A 538 -18.47 1.46 -5.25
C TRP A 538 -17.03 1.59 -4.77
N GLY A 539 -16.49 2.81 -4.75
CA GLY A 539 -15.10 3.09 -4.41
C GLY A 539 -14.15 2.31 -5.29
N ASP A 540 -13.21 1.61 -4.66
CA ASP A 540 -12.15 0.83 -5.29
C ASP A 540 -12.64 -0.50 -5.92
N LEU A 541 -13.96 -0.72 -5.94
CA LEU A 541 -14.66 -1.94 -6.38
C LEU A 541 -14.39 -3.18 -5.51
N TRP A 542 -13.68 -3.00 -4.40
CA TRP A 542 -13.34 -4.07 -3.46
C TRP A 542 -13.80 -3.69 -2.05
N ASN A 543 -14.64 -4.54 -1.45
CA ASN A 543 -15.10 -4.44 -0.06
C ASN A 543 -15.63 -3.06 0.41
N LEU A 544 -16.17 -2.24 -0.51
CA LEU A 544 -16.61 -0.86 -0.26
C LEU A 544 -15.51 0.04 0.33
N GLU A 545 -14.25 -0.29 0.03
CA GLU A 545 -13.13 0.63 0.21
C GLU A 545 -13.19 1.74 -0.81
N ASP A 546 -12.73 2.92 -0.42
CA ASP A 546 -12.73 4.10 -1.28
C ASP A 546 -11.58 5.03 -0.87
N LEU A 547 -10.36 4.59 -1.17
CA LEU A 547 -9.12 5.28 -0.85
C LEU A 547 -8.44 5.86 -2.10
N SER A 548 -8.98 5.64 -3.30
CA SER A 548 -8.26 6.07 -4.50
C SER A 548 -8.08 7.60 -4.63
N LEU A 549 -6.91 8.06 -5.08
CA LEU A 549 -6.67 9.43 -5.48
C LEU A 549 -7.50 9.86 -6.71
N PHE A 550 -8.07 8.91 -7.44
CA PHE A 550 -8.83 9.13 -8.67
C PHE A 550 -10.25 8.56 -8.58
N SER A 551 -11.18 9.17 -9.31
CA SER A 551 -12.52 8.65 -9.52
C SER A 551 -13.08 9.18 -10.83
N ARG A 552 -13.72 8.30 -11.62
CA ARG A 552 -14.33 8.70 -12.91
C ARG A 552 -15.46 9.71 -12.71
N ASP A 553 -16.17 9.64 -11.58
CA ASP A 553 -17.25 10.57 -11.25
C ASP A 553 -16.77 11.99 -10.97
N GLN A 554 -15.47 12.19 -10.76
CA GLN A 554 -14.85 13.52 -10.57
C GLN A 554 -14.21 14.05 -11.86
N ALA A 555 -14.20 13.26 -12.94
CA ALA A 555 -13.69 13.67 -14.24
C ALA A 555 -14.76 14.43 -15.04
N THR A 556 -15.20 15.58 -14.51
CA THR A 556 -16.31 16.38 -15.08
C THR A 556 -15.87 17.38 -16.16
N SER A 557 -14.59 17.40 -16.51
CA SER A 557 -14.01 18.29 -17.52
C SER A 557 -13.02 17.51 -18.41
N PRO A 558 -12.65 18.03 -19.60
CA PRO A 558 -11.63 17.43 -20.46
C PRO A 558 -10.19 17.66 -19.96
N ASP A 559 -10.03 18.21 -18.74
CA ASP A 559 -8.72 18.41 -18.13
C ASP A 559 -8.02 17.06 -17.90
N ARG A 560 -6.71 16.99 -18.17
CA ARG A 560 -5.93 15.76 -18.03
C ARG A 560 -5.88 15.24 -16.59
N ASP A 561 -6.00 16.15 -15.62
CA ASP A 561 -6.04 15.86 -14.18
C ASP A 561 -7.47 15.77 -13.63
N ALA A 562 -8.49 15.89 -14.48
CA ALA A 562 -9.88 15.67 -14.08
C ALA A 562 -10.02 14.27 -13.47
N GLY A 563 -10.84 14.16 -12.42
CA GLY A 563 -10.98 12.92 -11.65
C GLY A 563 -10.04 12.81 -10.45
N GLY A 564 -8.97 13.62 -10.37
CA GLY A 564 -8.14 13.71 -9.17
C GLY A 564 -8.92 14.25 -7.98
N ARG A 565 -8.87 13.55 -6.84
CA ARG A 565 -9.58 13.89 -5.60
C ARG A 565 -8.61 14.47 -4.58
N ALA A 566 -8.92 15.61 -3.96
CA ALA A 566 -8.07 16.25 -2.94
C ALA A 566 -6.59 16.45 -3.37
N LYS A 567 -6.36 16.86 -4.62
CA LYS A 567 -5.02 17.01 -5.22
C LYS A 567 -4.11 17.90 -4.40
N GLU A 568 -4.65 18.97 -3.82
CA GLU A 568 -3.92 19.92 -2.97
C GLU A 568 -3.25 19.25 -1.75
N GLY A 569 -3.75 18.08 -1.34
CA GLY A 569 -3.17 17.31 -0.26
C GLY A 569 -1.87 16.58 -0.64
N TYR A 570 -1.71 16.12 -1.87
CA TYR A 570 -0.59 15.25 -2.27
C TYR A 570 0.21 15.69 -3.51
N VAL A 571 -0.35 16.53 -4.38
CA VAL A 571 0.34 17.12 -5.52
C VAL A 571 1.12 18.34 -5.05
N ARG A 572 2.24 18.08 -4.36
CA ARG A 572 3.04 19.10 -3.68
C ARG A 572 4.49 19.08 -4.18
N PRO A 573 5.22 20.21 -4.09
CA PRO A 573 6.63 20.27 -4.47
C PRO A 573 7.47 19.27 -3.67
N SER A 574 8.51 18.71 -4.29
CA SER A 574 9.35 17.71 -3.64
C SER A 574 10.68 17.47 -4.33
N ALA A 575 11.71 17.13 -3.55
CA ALA A 575 12.97 16.68 -4.11
C ALA A 575 12.83 15.26 -4.70
N ILE A 576 13.16 15.14 -5.98
CA ILE A 576 13.17 13.86 -6.71
C ILE A 576 14.50 13.13 -6.43
N ALA A 577 15.61 13.85 -6.64
CA ALA A 577 16.97 13.36 -6.47
C ALA A 577 17.84 14.45 -5.86
N ILE A 578 18.59 14.13 -4.80
CA ILE A 578 19.35 15.10 -4.01
C ILE A 578 20.83 14.79 -4.10
N ALA A 579 21.62 15.77 -4.56
CA ALA A 579 23.07 15.68 -4.68
C ALA A 579 23.79 15.83 -3.32
N GLY A 580 23.33 15.09 -2.33
CA GLY A 580 23.81 15.15 -0.95
C GLY A 580 22.86 14.45 0.01
N MET A 581 23.15 14.53 1.31
CA MET A 581 22.36 13.88 2.35
C MET A 581 21.26 14.83 2.85
N PRO A 582 19.96 14.50 2.70
CA PRO A 582 18.88 15.37 3.14
C PRO A 582 18.81 15.51 4.66
N ILE A 583 18.56 16.73 5.11
CA ILE A 583 18.25 17.09 6.49
C ILE A 583 16.76 17.42 6.62
N GLU A 584 16.21 18.13 5.62
CA GLU A 584 14.82 18.55 5.58
C GLU A 584 14.31 18.58 4.13
N SER A 585 13.08 18.16 3.92
CA SER A 585 12.34 18.26 2.66
C SER A 585 10.87 18.33 3.02
N ALA A 586 10.34 19.55 3.17
CA ALA A 586 9.01 19.77 3.75
C ALA A 586 8.22 20.82 3.00
N PHE A 587 6.92 20.58 2.83
CA PHE A 587 5.98 21.52 2.25
C PHE A 587 4.98 22.02 3.30
N ASN A 588 4.77 23.34 3.33
CA ASN A 588 3.72 23.99 4.10
C ASN A 588 2.56 24.34 3.17
N LEU A 589 1.47 23.59 3.28
CA LEU A 589 0.28 23.76 2.43
C LEU A 589 -0.36 25.15 2.56
N GLU A 590 -0.48 25.69 3.78
CA GLU A 590 -1.14 26.98 4.04
C GLU A 590 -0.41 28.15 3.37
N ARG A 591 0.93 28.10 3.36
CA ARG A 591 1.79 29.16 2.80
C ARG A 591 2.26 28.88 1.38
N ALA A 592 1.97 27.69 0.84
CA ALA A 592 2.54 27.18 -0.41
C ALA A 592 4.08 27.35 -0.46
N GLU A 593 4.74 26.99 0.64
CA GLU A 593 6.18 27.16 0.85
C GLU A 593 6.86 25.79 0.97
N TYR A 594 7.87 25.54 0.15
CA TYR A 594 8.69 24.33 0.21
C TYR A 594 10.11 24.67 0.61
N VAL A 595 10.69 23.85 1.48
CA VAL A 595 12.09 23.96 1.91
C VAL A 595 12.79 22.61 1.72
N LEU A 596 13.95 22.67 1.08
CA LEU A 596 14.91 21.58 0.99
C LEU A 596 16.22 22.02 1.65
N HIS A 597 16.72 21.24 2.60
CA HIS A 597 18.02 21.43 3.23
C HIS A 597 18.79 20.12 3.20
N TYR A 598 20.02 20.16 2.70
CA TYR A 598 20.90 18.99 2.62
C TYR A 598 22.36 19.37 2.78
N VAL A 599 23.20 18.38 3.07
CA VAL A 599 24.66 18.53 3.14
C VAL A 599 25.35 17.82 1.99
N SER A 600 26.41 18.45 1.48
CA SER A 600 27.28 17.88 0.46
C SER A 600 27.82 16.51 0.89
N THR A 601 27.89 15.59 -0.06
CA THR A 601 28.60 14.31 0.08
C THR A 601 29.68 14.24 -0.99
N SER A 602 30.81 13.59 -0.72
CA SER A 602 31.89 13.46 -1.71
C SER A 602 31.54 12.57 -2.92
N ALA A 603 30.31 12.07 -2.99
CA ALA A 603 29.89 10.98 -3.85
C ALA A 603 29.34 11.42 -5.22
N THR A 604 29.02 12.71 -5.44
CA THR A 604 28.37 13.11 -6.70
C THR A 604 28.69 14.54 -7.15
N LYS A 605 28.68 14.74 -8.47
CA LYS A 605 28.71 16.05 -9.14
C LYS A 605 27.41 16.35 -9.88
N ALA A 606 26.42 15.45 -9.80
CA ALA A 606 25.13 15.63 -10.42
C ALA A 606 24.35 16.75 -9.71
N ALA A 607 23.36 17.32 -10.41
CA ALA A 607 22.50 18.34 -9.82
C ALA A 607 21.36 17.71 -9.02
N THR A 608 20.87 18.46 -8.03
CA THR A 608 19.63 18.14 -7.31
C THR A 608 18.44 18.49 -8.20
N GLU A 609 17.42 17.64 -8.23
CA GLU A 609 16.19 17.83 -9.00
C GLU A 609 14.99 17.95 -8.05
N ILE A 610 14.17 18.98 -8.26
CA ILE A 610 12.97 19.26 -7.47
C ILE A 610 11.76 19.37 -8.39
N TYR A 611 10.74 18.55 -8.13
CA TYR A 611 9.42 18.66 -8.74
C TYR A 611 8.67 19.87 -8.19
N VAL A 612 8.07 20.68 -9.07
CA VAL A 612 7.20 21.80 -8.70
C VAL A 612 5.87 21.72 -9.46
N PRO A 613 4.73 21.51 -8.77
CA PRO A 613 3.44 21.34 -9.44
C PRO A 613 2.90 22.67 -9.96
N ARG A 614 2.73 22.82 -11.27
CA ARG A 614 2.00 23.97 -11.85
C ARG A 614 0.49 23.75 -11.82
N VAL A 615 0.06 22.50 -11.76
CA VAL A 615 -1.34 22.06 -11.65
C VAL A 615 -1.95 22.21 -10.26
N ALA A 616 -1.14 22.55 -9.26
CA ALA A 616 -1.58 22.82 -7.89
C ALA A 616 -0.59 23.77 -7.20
N HIS A 617 -1.09 24.77 -6.47
CA HIS A 617 -0.32 25.70 -5.64
C HIS A 617 0.50 26.77 -6.38
N TYR A 618 1.03 26.49 -7.58
CA TYR A 618 1.93 27.40 -8.31
C TYR A 618 1.44 27.77 -9.72
N GLU A 619 0.13 27.84 -9.93
CA GLU A 619 -0.50 28.17 -11.23
C GLU A 619 0.00 29.52 -11.78
N VAL A 620 0.17 30.50 -10.88
CA VAL A 620 0.66 31.87 -11.16
C VAL A 620 2.19 32.00 -11.10
N GLY A 621 2.90 30.87 -11.00
CA GLY A 621 4.36 30.81 -10.87
C GLY A 621 4.87 30.87 -9.42
N TYR A 622 6.18 30.79 -9.28
CA TYR A 622 6.87 30.73 -8.00
C TYR A 622 8.22 31.45 -8.04
N HIS A 623 8.74 31.77 -6.85
CA HIS A 623 10.07 32.30 -6.62
C HIS A 623 10.95 31.21 -5.99
N VAL A 624 12.24 31.21 -6.36
CA VAL A 624 13.24 30.27 -5.84
C VAL A 624 14.35 31.06 -5.18
N GLU A 625 14.62 30.74 -3.91
CA GLU A 625 15.78 31.23 -3.18
C GLU A 625 16.72 30.06 -2.90
N VAL A 626 18.01 30.27 -3.14
CA VAL A 626 19.06 29.30 -2.83
C VAL A 626 20.15 29.97 -1.99
N SER A 627 20.72 29.22 -1.05
CA SER A 627 21.83 29.70 -0.22
C SER A 627 23.12 29.92 -1.02
N ASP A 628 23.27 29.21 -2.13
CA ASP A 628 24.49 29.13 -2.92
C ASP A 628 24.17 28.58 -4.32
N GLY A 629 25.19 28.49 -5.18
CA GLY A 629 25.05 27.85 -6.48
C GLY A 629 24.09 28.55 -7.45
N THR A 630 23.52 27.77 -8.37
CA THR A 630 22.63 28.26 -9.43
C THR A 630 21.48 27.29 -9.69
N THR A 631 20.37 27.82 -10.21
CA THR A 631 19.19 27.05 -10.58
C THR A 631 18.80 27.29 -12.03
N HIS A 632 18.21 26.29 -12.67
CA HIS A 632 17.46 26.45 -13.91
C HIS A 632 16.19 25.61 -13.87
N MET A 633 15.19 26.01 -14.65
CA MET A 633 13.89 25.35 -14.68
C MET A 633 13.68 24.68 -16.04
N GLU A 634 13.21 23.45 -15.99
CA GLU A 634 12.70 22.72 -17.14
C GLU A 634 11.17 22.66 -17.04
N HIS A 635 10.49 23.09 -18.11
CA HIS A 635 9.04 23.20 -18.14
C HIS A 635 8.43 21.96 -18.79
N TYR A 636 7.50 21.32 -18.08
CA TYR A 636 6.73 20.19 -18.56
C TYR A 636 5.24 20.54 -18.55
N ASP A 637 4.43 19.68 -19.17
CA ASP A 637 2.99 19.86 -19.15
C ASP A 637 2.46 19.64 -17.72
N GLY A 638 2.12 20.74 -17.04
CA GLY A 638 1.50 20.76 -15.73
C GLY A 638 2.46 20.81 -14.53
N TYR A 639 3.77 20.77 -14.76
CA TYR A 639 4.77 20.86 -13.70
C TYR A 639 6.11 21.36 -14.24
N ASP A 640 6.96 21.80 -13.33
CA ASP A 640 8.34 22.18 -13.62
C ASP A 640 9.29 21.23 -12.88
N VAL A 641 10.48 20.99 -13.45
CA VAL A 641 11.62 20.39 -12.76
C VAL A 641 12.66 21.48 -12.55
N LEU A 642 12.87 21.84 -11.29
CA LEU A 642 13.89 22.78 -10.87
C LEU A 642 15.19 22.03 -10.63
N VAL A 643 16.21 22.34 -11.43
CA VAL A 643 17.53 21.75 -11.34
C VAL A 643 18.44 22.70 -10.56
N TYR A 644 18.97 22.21 -9.43
CA TYR A 644 19.80 22.97 -8.50
C TYR A 644 21.23 22.43 -8.48
N THR A 645 22.17 23.24 -8.96
CA THR A 645 23.62 22.99 -8.88
C THR A 645 24.21 23.84 -7.77
N HIS A 646 24.49 23.22 -6.62
CA HIS A 646 25.08 23.89 -5.46
C HIS A 646 26.55 24.28 -5.68
N ASP A 647 27.08 25.19 -4.86
CA ASP A 647 28.50 25.52 -4.85
C ASP A 647 29.28 24.42 -4.11
N PRO A 648 30.19 23.68 -4.78
CA PRO A 648 30.95 22.61 -4.14
C PRO A 648 31.89 23.09 -3.03
N ALA A 649 32.12 24.40 -2.88
CA ALA A 649 32.88 24.95 -1.76
C ALA A 649 32.05 25.04 -0.46
N GLN A 650 30.72 25.01 -0.55
CA GLN A 650 29.81 25.02 0.60
C GLN A 650 29.50 23.60 1.07
N LYS A 651 29.18 23.46 2.36
CA LYS A 651 28.84 22.16 2.97
C LYS A 651 27.35 21.96 3.19
N GLU A 652 26.63 23.03 3.44
CA GLU A 652 25.19 23.05 3.71
C GLU A 652 24.51 23.85 2.60
N HIS A 653 23.40 23.32 2.10
CA HIS A 653 22.67 23.91 0.98
C HIS A 653 21.19 23.96 1.32
N VAL A 654 20.59 25.14 1.13
CA VAL A 654 19.18 25.40 1.38
C VAL A 654 18.55 25.95 0.12
N LEU A 655 17.42 25.39 -0.25
CA LEU A 655 16.57 25.87 -1.33
C LEU A 655 15.15 26.08 -0.78
N GLN A 656 14.57 27.22 -1.13
CA GLN A 656 13.21 27.58 -0.75
C GLN A 656 12.40 27.95 -1.99
N ILE A 657 11.17 27.44 -2.07
CA ILE A 657 10.20 27.77 -3.12
C ILE A 657 8.99 28.42 -2.48
N THR A 658 8.60 29.60 -2.97
CA THR A 658 7.41 30.33 -2.52
C THR A 658 6.52 30.69 -3.69
N ARG A 659 5.20 30.63 -3.50
CA ARG A 659 4.25 31.00 -4.55
C ARG A 659 4.35 32.51 -4.84
N ASN A 660 4.25 32.89 -6.11
CA ASN A 660 4.14 34.30 -6.48
C ASN A 660 2.83 34.91 -5.95
N ALA A 661 2.90 36.17 -5.51
CA ALA A 661 1.68 36.93 -5.21
C ALA A 661 0.84 37.11 -6.49
N ASP A 662 -0.48 37.03 -6.36
CA ASP A 662 -1.40 37.21 -7.49
C ASP A 662 -1.13 38.57 -8.18
N GLY A 663 -0.67 38.53 -9.44
CA GLY A 663 -0.35 39.71 -10.26
C GLY A 663 1.13 39.93 -10.60
N ALA A 664 2.07 39.13 -10.08
CA ALA A 664 3.49 39.21 -10.45
C ALA A 664 3.84 38.23 -11.59
N ILE A 665 3.73 38.68 -12.85
CA ILE A 665 4.41 38.01 -13.96
C ILE A 665 5.90 38.29 -13.80
N SER A 666 6.63 37.34 -13.22
CA SER A 666 8.10 37.38 -13.19
C SER A 666 8.63 36.99 -14.57
N THR A 667 8.84 37.98 -15.44
CA THR A 667 9.82 37.87 -16.52
C THR A 667 11.16 38.30 -15.96
N ASN A 668 12.10 37.37 -15.76
CA ASN A 668 13.51 37.73 -15.61
C ASN A 668 14.38 36.74 -16.39
N ALA A 669 14.48 37.00 -17.70
CA ALA A 669 15.68 36.68 -18.45
C ALA A 669 16.75 37.73 -18.11
N HIS A 670 17.90 37.24 -17.62
CA HIS A 670 19.20 37.90 -17.48
C HIS A 670 19.28 39.44 -17.54
N LYS A 671 19.67 40.06 -16.42
CA LYS A 671 20.59 41.20 -16.44
C LYS A 671 21.72 41.01 -15.43
N SER A 672 22.94 41.17 -15.94
CA SER A 672 24.22 41.20 -15.22
C SER A 672 24.27 42.36 -14.21
N PRO A 673 25.09 42.26 -13.16
CA PRO A 673 25.05 43.19 -12.03
C PRO A 673 25.85 44.47 -12.28
N SER A 674 25.30 45.60 -11.87
CA SER A 674 26.07 46.79 -11.47
C SER A 674 25.44 47.41 -10.23
N ASP A 675 26.20 47.37 -9.14
CA ASP A 675 26.24 48.25 -7.97
C ASP A 675 24.95 48.90 -7.44
N ALA A 676 24.51 48.49 -6.25
CA ALA A 676 24.63 49.28 -5.01
C ALA A 676 23.63 48.80 -3.91
N ASP A 677 24.21 48.23 -2.86
CA ASP A 677 23.93 48.37 -1.42
C ASP A 677 22.53 48.77 -0.91
N ALA A 678 21.91 47.91 -0.08
CA ALA A 678 21.33 48.26 1.23
C ALA A 678 20.58 47.06 1.87
N SER A 679 21.29 46.38 2.79
CA SER A 679 20.81 45.92 4.11
C SER A 679 19.34 45.46 4.29
N THR A 680 19.13 44.15 4.40
CA THR A 680 18.19 43.57 5.39
C THR A 680 18.73 42.24 5.91
N SER A 681 19.17 42.25 7.17
CA SER A 681 19.76 41.12 7.88
C SER A 681 18.71 40.06 8.24
N ILE A 682 18.88 38.83 7.74
CA ILE A 682 18.11 37.64 8.13
C ILE A 682 18.59 37.18 9.52
N ILE A 683 17.69 37.20 10.51
CA ILE A 683 17.96 36.70 11.87
C ILE A 683 17.75 35.18 11.90
N ILE A 684 18.85 34.42 11.85
CA ILE A 684 18.88 32.99 12.16
C ILE A 684 18.83 32.81 13.68
N ARG A 685 17.68 32.38 14.23
CA ARG A 685 17.60 31.99 15.66
C ARG A 685 18.15 30.58 15.87
N ARG A 686 19.44 30.50 16.23
CA ARG A 686 20.07 29.30 16.81
C ARG A 686 19.43 28.96 18.17
N ARG A 687 18.74 27.81 18.29
CA ARG A 687 18.35 27.24 19.59
C ARG A 687 19.58 26.58 20.25
N LYS A 688 20.05 27.15 21.37
CA LYS A 688 21.06 26.55 22.24
C LYS A 688 20.49 25.33 22.99
N LEU A 689 21.12 24.17 22.82
CA LEU A 689 21.03 23.03 23.73
C LEU A 689 21.52 23.43 25.12
N ARG A 690 20.69 23.30 26.15
CA ARG A 690 21.11 23.38 27.56
C ARG A 690 21.29 21.96 28.11
N ARG A 691 22.48 21.72 28.68
CA ARG A 691 22.81 20.57 29.53
C ARG A 691 21.94 20.57 30.78
N ALA A 692 21.43 19.40 31.18
CA ALA A 692 20.82 19.17 32.49
C ALA A 692 21.90 18.87 33.55
N PRO A 693 21.75 19.33 34.81
CA PRO A 693 22.48 18.78 35.94
C PRO A 693 21.66 17.68 36.64
N GLY A 694 22.36 16.71 37.22
CA GLY A 694 21.79 15.50 37.78
C GLY A 694 21.25 15.59 39.21
N SER A 695 20.61 14.47 39.57
CA SER A 695 20.37 13.86 40.87
C SER A 695 19.63 14.64 41.98
N ALA A 696 18.46 14.11 42.37
CA ALA A 696 18.06 13.96 43.77
C ALA A 696 17.14 12.74 43.93
N ARG A 697 17.35 12.02 45.03
CA ARG A 697 16.68 10.80 45.50
C ARG A 697 15.19 11.04 45.81
N PHE A 698 14.32 10.10 45.45
CA PHE A 698 13.61 9.15 46.33
C PHE A 698 12.82 8.16 45.49
#